data_AF-A0A1V8TSN4-F1
#
_entry.id   AF-A0A1V8TSN4-F1
#
_cell.length_a   1.000
_cell.length_b   1.000
_cell.length_c   1.000
_cell.angle_alpha   90.00
_cell.angle_beta   90.00
_cell.angle_gamma   90.00
#
_symmetry.space_group_name_H-M   'P 1'
#
loop_
_entity.id
_entity.type
_entity.pdbx_description
1 polymer ?
#
loop_
_entity_poly.entity_id
_entity_poly.type
_entity_poly.pdbx_seq_one_letter_code
_entity_poly.pdbx_strand_id
1 'polypeptide(L)'
;MPRPRRHISTPTGSNFPLYNSHRKKPRRWPLALRFIKGAIHADIAIPVLLHSAFAALVTYIDRIREDHIGLPSSIIPSLSIVVGLMLVFRNQTSYDRFWQGNVFMTQIQTSIRNLTRSFLAGSHTTGKKTSDDERADTERTVRILLAMMYAVKNHLRAEWGATMSNLPFLLPQTTTELARHRRESTSTQKPEYSELLSAGTTSFEDRGLGLLLQLSVQIEGYIKRGTDREWWHAPVAAQMTGQLNTLVSAYGSLETIHLTGVPVAYLIHLRQVLALFGILLPFALTEEMWWMTVPLTSVLMFTLYGIEAIAEQLEDPFGMDKNDIKVDAIVEDLRVETMPTGDRVSKIAVVDMLVHNWWLGFTSFGGPSVHFQIFRRLYVEKYQWLDESQYAELFALCQALSGPGSTKMHLAINMLQYDLLTGVLAFLIWSLPMALAAFGLALGVRNIGAELPGPVYALLSGLNSATVGIIALAAIQLSTKAITDRLTRVLVFLGAAAGLLYNALWYFPLIMVCGGLATVVFDLRLFQRTWKAMRMSKPGDDRVPEEHELATPVAADSAPQIHATHAGSSHKDAPSVDATPIPTLSATQTPAPDRTSWKVGTAIIAAFFVSFIVFMVCRGTIGGTNRGFDLFANLYLAGTIIFGGGPVVIPLLREYIVAPGWVSPRDFLLGLAITQAFPGPNFNFAVYLGTLAVADTSIPPVVGAMIGFVGIFTPGLWLLVGTTKIWATVRKVHAVRAALRGIHAAAVGLVFTAVYRLFQIGYLDAEAQGGSSLSRDGWWVVIIAAACYGGMHFHLSPPLAIVLGAIMGLIWYGVTK
;
A
#
# COMPACT_ATOMS: atom_id res chain seq x y z
N MET A 1 40.08 -10.74 6.36
CA MET A 1 38.92 -9.83 6.24
C MET A 1 38.35 -9.86 4.82
N PRO A 2 37.19 -10.48 4.60
CA PRO A 2 36.38 -10.21 3.41
C PRO A 2 35.25 -9.24 3.77
N ARG A 3 35.16 -8.11 3.06
CA ARG A 3 34.05 -7.15 3.19
C ARG A 3 32.71 -7.87 2.98
N PRO A 4 31.68 -7.64 3.82
CA PRO A 4 30.37 -8.18 3.56
C PRO A 4 29.84 -7.53 2.28
N ARG A 5 29.64 -8.35 1.24
CA ARG A 5 28.91 -7.94 0.05
C ARG A 5 27.55 -7.42 0.53
N ARG A 6 27.31 -6.12 0.35
CA ARG A 6 25.96 -5.55 0.43
C ARG A 6 25.10 -6.35 -0.53
N HIS A 7 24.28 -7.25 0.01
CA HIS A 7 23.08 -7.70 -0.68
C HIS A 7 22.21 -6.46 -0.82
N ILE A 8 22.40 -5.74 -1.92
CA ILE A 8 21.38 -4.87 -2.46
C ILE A 8 20.21 -5.83 -2.68
N SER A 9 19.20 -5.71 -1.82
CA SER A 9 17.91 -6.36 -1.99
C SER A 9 17.50 -6.14 -3.44
N THR A 10 17.55 -7.21 -4.23
CA THR A 10 16.97 -7.19 -5.58
C THR A 10 15.52 -6.76 -5.41
N PRO A 11 15.13 -5.62 -5.99
CA PRO A 11 13.74 -5.19 -5.92
C PRO A 11 12.87 -6.32 -6.46
N THR A 12 11.75 -6.59 -5.78
CA THR A 12 10.79 -7.60 -6.21
C THR A 12 10.26 -7.27 -7.60
N GLY A 13 10.90 -7.85 -8.60
CA GLY A 13 10.28 -8.36 -9.83
C GLY A 13 9.80 -7.36 -10.86
N SER A 14 8.64 -6.73 -10.68
CA SER A 14 7.76 -6.46 -11.83
C SER A 14 7.37 -5.00 -12.06
N ASN A 15 7.62 -4.10 -11.11
CA ASN A 15 6.95 -2.79 -11.10
C ASN A 15 7.85 -1.58 -11.44
N PHE A 16 9.06 -1.80 -11.97
CA PHE A 16 9.94 -0.70 -12.35
C PHE A 16 9.72 -0.31 -13.82
N PRO A 17 9.73 1.00 -14.16
CA PRO A 17 9.69 1.44 -15.54
C PRO A 17 10.78 0.77 -16.37
N LEU A 18 10.41 0.30 -17.56
CA LEU A 18 11.31 -0.36 -18.52
C LEU A 18 11.96 -1.65 -18.01
N TYR A 19 11.47 -2.27 -16.93
CA TYR A 19 12.12 -3.44 -16.36
C TYR A 19 12.21 -4.61 -17.36
N ASN A 20 11.14 -4.85 -18.11
CA ASN A 20 11.07 -5.97 -19.04
C ASN A 20 11.81 -5.65 -20.35
N SER A 21 11.67 -4.42 -20.86
CA SER A 21 12.27 -3.97 -22.12
C SER A 21 13.77 -3.72 -22.00
N HIS A 22 14.28 -3.36 -20.82
CA HIS A 22 15.69 -3.05 -20.60
C HIS A 22 16.61 -4.26 -20.90
N ARG A 23 17.47 -4.12 -21.92
CA ARG A 23 18.48 -5.14 -22.28
C ARG A 23 19.62 -5.14 -21.25
N LYS A 24 19.64 -6.12 -20.34
CA LYS A 24 20.79 -6.37 -19.45
C LYS A 24 21.95 -6.96 -20.25
N LYS A 25 23.07 -6.24 -20.39
CA LYS A 25 24.30 -6.82 -20.97
C LYS A 25 24.86 -7.89 -20.00
N PRO A 26 24.91 -9.19 -20.36
CA PRO A 26 25.47 -10.19 -19.46
C PRO A 26 26.99 -9.99 -19.33
N ARG A 27 27.44 -9.71 -18.11
CA ARG A 27 28.83 -9.35 -17.75
C ARG A 27 29.85 -10.51 -17.78
N ARG A 28 29.63 -11.57 -18.55
CA ARG A 28 30.43 -12.80 -18.37
C ARG A 28 31.52 -13.06 -19.42
N TRP A 29 31.39 -12.57 -20.66
CA TRP A 29 32.38 -12.79 -21.73
C TRP A 29 32.49 -11.56 -22.65
N PRO A 30 33.69 -11.19 -23.16
CA PRO A 30 33.85 -10.18 -24.21
C PRO A 30 32.98 -10.52 -25.42
N LEU A 31 32.35 -9.51 -26.05
CA LEU A 31 31.45 -9.71 -27.20
C LEU A 31 32.14 -10.43 -28.36
N ALA A 32 33.44 -10.18 -28.57
CA ALA A 32 34.24 -10.81 -29.61
C ALA A 32 34.41 -12.34 -29.43
N LEU A 33 34.16 -12.89 -28.23
CA LEU A 33 34.34 -14.32 -27.92
C LEU A 33 33.01 -15.08 -27.79
N ARG A 34 31.90 -14.46 -28.20
CA ARG A 34 30.55 -15.00 -27.98
C ARG A 34 30.03 -15.70 -29.24
N PHE A 35 30.25 -17.02 -29.31
CA PHE A 35 29.88 -17.81 -30.50
C PHE A 35 28.52 -18.51 -30.44
N ILE A 36 27.80 -18.48 -29.31
CA ILE A 36 26.64 -19.38 -29.07
C ILE A 36 25.28 -18.68 -29.03
N LYS A 37 25.10 -17.60 -28.24
CA LYS A 37 23.77 -17.02 -27.99
C LYS A 37 23.63 -15.65 -28.64
N GLY A 38 22.75 -15.51 -29.64
CA GLY A 38 22.47 -14.24 -30.32
C GLY A 38 23.57 -13.83 -31.31
N ALA A 39 24.34 -14.81 -31.78
CA ALA A 39 25.36 -14.64 -32.80
C ALA A 39 24.88 -15.32 -34.09
N ILE A 40 25.16 -14.69 -35.22
CA ILE A 40 24.86 -15.14 -36.59
C ILE A 40 25.74 -16.31 -37.06
N HIS A 41 26.71 -16.74 -36.25
CA HIS A 41 27.73 -17.70 -36.66
C HIS A 41 27.16 -19.09 -37.01
N ALA A 42 26.06 -19.49 -36.37
CA ALA A 42 25.38 -20.75 -36.70
C ALA A 42 24.74 -20.70 -38.09
N ASP A 43 24.18 -19.54 -38.47
CA ASP A 43 23.45 -19.35 -39.72
C ASP A 43 24.40 -19.35 -40.93
N ILE A 44 25.62 -18.84 -40.76
CA ILE A 44 26.64 -18.75 -41.82
C ILE A 44 27.63 -19.92 -41.84
N ALA A 45 27.59 -20.82 -40.85
CA ALA A 45 28.59 -21.88 -40.70
C ALA A 45 28.65 -22.81 -41.93
N ILE A 46 27.48 -23.22 -42.45
CA ILE A 46 27.40 -24.12 -43.60
C ILE A 46 27.98 -23.47 -44.87
N PRO A 47 27.56 -22.26 -45.29
CA PRO A 47 28.17 -21.56 -46.43
C PRO A 47 29.68 -21.40 -46.31
N VAL A 48 30.18 -20.99 -45.13
CA VAL A 48 31.62 -20.79 -44.91
C VAL A 48 32.38 -22.10 -45.05
N LEU A 49 31.89 -23.19 -44.45
CA LEU A 49 32.52 -24.51 -44.55
C LEU A 49 32.54 -25.04 -45.99
N LEU A 50 31.46 -24.84 -46.75
CA LEU A 50 31.37 -25.26 -48.15
C LEU A 50 32.39 -24.53 -49.04
N HIS A 51 32.50 -23.20 -48.91
CA HIS A 51 33.51 -22.42 -49.64
C HIS A 51 34.94 -22.76 -49.22
N SER A 52 35.15 -23.08 -47.94
CA SER A 52 36.45 -23.52 -47.43
C SER A 52 36.85 -24.89 -47.98
N ALA A 53 35.91 -25.84 -48.02
CA ALA A 53 36.12 -27.14 -48.62
C ALA A 53 36.36 -27.04 -50.13
N PHE A 54 35.63 -26.17 -50.82
CA PHE A 54 35.84 -25.88 -52.23
C PHE A 54 37.22 -25.26 -52.49
N ALA A 55 37.65 -24.30 -51.66
CA ALA A 55 38.98 -23.73 -51.73
C ALA A 55 40.08 -24.80 -51.56
N ALA A 56 39.90 -25.74 -50.61
CA ALA A 56 40.84 -26.84 -50.41
C ALA A 56 40.90 -27.77 -51.62
N LEU A 57 39.75 -28.04 -52.26
CA LEU A 57 39.68 -28.83 -53.49
C LEU A 57 40.42 -28.14 -54.65
N VAL A 58 40.19 -26.83 -54.86
CA VAL A 58 40.85 -26.06 -55.92
C VAL A 58 42.37 -26.06 -55.72
N THR A 59 42.86 -25.75 -54.51
CA THR A 59 44.29 -25.76 -54.21
C THR A 59 44.91 -27.16 -54.34
N TYR A 60 44.17 -28.22 -54.00
CA TYR A 60 44.64 -29.59 -54.19
C TYR A 60 44.78 -29.96 -55.68
N ILE A 61 43.78 -29.59 -56.51
CA ILE A 61 43.80 -29.87 -57.95
C ILE A 61 44.92 -29.08 -58.65
N ASP A 62 45.08 -27.80 -58.31
CA ASP A 62 46.16 -26.94 -58.85
C ASP A 62 47.55 -27.51 -58.54
N ARG A 63 47.69 -28.24 -57.41
CA ARG A 63 48.95 -28.85 -57.02
C ARG A 63 49.31 -30.13 -57.80
N ILE A 64 48.32 -30.84 -58.30
CA ILE A 64 48.51 -32.12 -59.03
C ILE A 64 48.71 -31.89 -60.52
N ARG A 65 48.20 -30.78 -61.06
CA ARG A 65 48.38 -30.44 -62.47
C ARG A 65 49.74 -29.78 -62.73
N GLU A 66 50.26 -29.99 -63.95
CA GLU A 66 51.46 -29.30 -64.44
C GLU A 66 51.15 -27.85 -64.89
N ASP A 67 49.91 -27.58 -65.29
CA ASP A 67 49.41 -26.24 -65.65
C ASP A 67 48.57 -25.63 -64.51
N HIS A 68 48.84 -24.37 -64.17
CA HIS A 68 48.07 -23.62 -63.17
C HIS A 68 46.65 -23.30 -63.65
N ILE A 69 45.66 -23.43 -62.76
CA ILE A 69 44.24 -23.08 -63.01
C ILE A 69 43.93 -21.64 -62.53
N GLY A 70 44.97 -20.85 -62.27
CA GLY A 70 44.88 -19.52 -61.69
C GLY A 70 44.09 -18.54 -62.57
N LEU A 71 43.24 -17.72 -61.94
CA LEU A 71 42.65 -16.54 -62.58
C LEU A 71 43.50 -15.30 -62.26
N PRO A 72 43.56 -14.28 -63.15
CA PRO A 72 44.28 -13.05 -62.87
C PRO A 72 43.79 -12.39 -61.57
N SER A 73 44.73 -12.05 -60.67
CA SER A 73 44.42 -11.41 -59.37
C SER A 73 43.73 -10.05 -59.50
N SER A 74 43.78 -9.42 -60.67
CA SER A 74 43.05 -8.19 -61.03
C SER A 74 41.51 -8.33 -61.03
N ILE A 75 40.99 -9.56 -61.04
CA ILE A 75 39.53 -9.82 -60.95
C ILE A 75 39.02 -9.64 -59.51
N ILE A 76 39.87 -9.81 -58.48
CA ILE A 76 39.45 -9.71 -57.08
C ILE A 76 38.98 -8.29 -56.73
N PRO A 77 39.74 -7.20 -56.99
CA PRO A 77 39.32 -5.87 -56.61
C PRO A 77 38.01 -5.42 -57.28
N SER A 78 37.80 -5.77 -58.55
CA SER A 78 36.60 -5.36 -59.30
C SER A 78 35.33 -6.03 -58.76
N LEU A 79 35.36 -7.35 -58.52
CA LEU A 79 34.22 -8.06 -57.92
C LEU A 79 34.01 -7.70 -56.44
N SER A 80 35.10 -7.46 -55.69
CA SER A 80 35.03 -7.10 -54.28
C SER A 80 34.31 -5.75 -54.06
N ILE A 81 34.54 -4.77 -54.93
CA ILE A 81 33.86 -3.47 -54.88
C ILE A 81 32.36 -3.66 -55.10
N VAL A 82 31.96 -4.45 -56.10
CA VAL A 82 30.54 -4.70 -56.41
C VAL A 82 29.85 -5.41 -55.25
N VAL A 83 30.42 -6.51 -54.76
CA VAL A 83 29.85 -7.27 -53.62
C VAL A 83 29.79 -6.41 -52.36
N GLY A 84 30.85 -5.65 -52.07
CA GLY A 84 30.93 -4.75 -50.93
C GLY A 84 29.86 -3.66 -50.96
N LEU A 85 29.69 -2.98 -52.09
CA LEU A 85 28.64 -1.95 -52.26
C LEU A 85 27.24 -2.54 -52.08
N MET A 86 26.94 -3.69 -52.71
CA MET A 86 25.62 -4.30 -52.58
C MET A 86 25.31 -4.72 -51.13
N LEU A 87 26.30 -5.24 -50.38
CA LEU A 87 26.13 -5.58 -48.97
C LEU A 87 25.90 -4.35 -48.09
N VAL A 88 26.60 -3.25 -48.35
CA VAL A 88 26.40 -1.98 -47.62
C VAL A 88 24.98 -1.46 -47.84
N PHE A 89 24.50 -1.41 -49.09
CA PHE A 89 23.14 -0.94 -49.37
C PHE A 89 22.06 -1.82 -48.75
N ARG A 90 22.23 -3.15 -48.79
CA ARG A 90 21.32 -4.07 -48.10
C ARG A 90 21.30 -3.80 -46.60
N ASN A 91 22.47 -3.78 -45.96
CA ASN A 91 22.56 -3.63 -44.51
C ASN A 91 22.02 -2.27 -44.04
N GLN A 92 22.26 -1.20 -44.81
CA GLN A 92 21.68 0.11 -44.53
C GLN A 92 20.14 0.05 -44.58
N THR A 93 19.58 -0.57 -45.61
CA THR A 93 18.13 -0.71 -45.77
C THR A 93 17.50 -1.50 -44.61
N SER A 94 18.09 -2.65 -44.24
CA SER A 94 17.60 -3.45 -43.10
C SER A 94 17.73 -2.71 -41.77
N TYR A 95 18.85 -2.00 -41.56
CA TYR A 95 19.04 -1.19 -40.35
C TYR A 95 18.00 -0.07 -40.25
N ASP A 96 17.72 0.62 -41.35
CA ASP A 96 16.74 1.71 -41.37
C ASP A 96 15.33 1.19 -41.04
N ARG A 97 14.95 0.00 -41.52
CA ARG A 97 13.68 -0.67 -41.15
C ARG A 97 13.62 -0.95 -39.65
N PHE A 98 14.67 -1.55 -39.07
CA PHE A 98 14.75 -1.84 -37.65
C PHE A 98 14.68 -0.57 -36.79
N TRP A 99 15.38 0.49 -37.19
CA TRP A 99 15.37 1.76 -36.49
C TRP A 99 13.99 2.43 -36.54
N GLN A 100 13.39 2.51 -37.73
CA GLN A 100 12.05 3.07 -37.92
C GLN A 100 10.99 2.29 -37.13
N GLY A 101 11.08 0.96 -37.09
CA GLY A 101 10.21 0.13 -36.25
C GLY A 101 10.24 0.54 -34.77
N ASN A 102 11.42 0.81 -34.21
CA ASN A 102 11.55 1.28 -32.83
C ASN A 102 11.00 2.71 -32.65
N VAL A 103 11.23 3.60 -33.62
CA VAL A 103 10.72 4.98 -33.59
C VAL A 103 9.19 4.99 -33.56
N PHE A 104 8.54 4.27 -34.47
CA PHE A 104 7.08 4.22 -34.53
C PHE A 104 6.47 3.52 -33.32
N MET A 105 7.07 2.44 -32.80
CA MET A 105 6.63 1.82 -31.55
C MET A 105 6.69 2.79 -30.35
N THR A 106 7.77 3.59 -30.27
CA THR A 106 7.93 4.62 -29.23
C THR A 106 6.89 5.74 -29.39
N GLN A 107 6.57 6.10 -30.64
CA GLN A 107 5.56 7.10 -30.96
C GLN A 107 4.17 6.66 -30.50
N ILE A 108 3.77 5.40 -30.75
CA ILE A 108 2.52 4.81 -30.26
C ILE A 108 2.47 4.83 -28.72
N GLN A 109 3.54 4.39 -28.05
CA GLN A 109 3.62 4.45 -26.58
C GLN A 109 3.45 5.87 -26.05
N THR A 110 4.09 6.84 -26.69
CA THR A 110 4.05 8.26 -26.26
C THR A 110 2.66 8.84 -26.45
N SER A 111 1.98 8.56 -27.57
CA SER A 111 0.59 8.96 -27.77
C SER A 111 -0.34 8.36 -26.71
N ILE A 112 -0.19 7.08 -26.37
CA ILE A 112 -0.99 6.42 -25.32
C ILE A 112 -0.74 7.08 -23.95
N ARG A 113 0.52 7.35 -23.58
CA ARG A 113 0.87 8.04 -22.33
C ARG A 113 0.25 9.44 -22.27
N ASN A 114 0.35 10.19 -23.35
CA ASN A 114 -0.20 11.54 -23.45
C ASN A 114 -1.72 11.55 -23.33
N LEU A 115 -2.41 10.68 -24.07
CA LEU A 115 -3.87 10.54 -24.02
C LEU A 115 -4.34 10.09 -22.64
N THR A 116 -3.69 9.09 -22.05
CA THR A 116 -3.99 8.63 -20.68
C THR A 116 -3.88 9.78 -19.68
N ARG A 117 -2.78 10.55 -19.73
CA ARG A 117 -2.58 11.71 -18.86
C ARG A 117 -3.68 12.75 -19.05
N SER A 118 -4.00 13.10 -20.30
CA SER A 118 -5.04 14.09 -20.60
C SER A 118 -6.43 13.63 -20.15
N PHE A 119 -6.76 12.35 -20.32
CA PHE A 119 -8.05 11.80 -19.90
C PHE A 119 -8.19 11.81 -18.39
N LEU A 120 -7.15 11.41 -17.64
CA LEU A 120 -7.20 11.36 -16.18
C LEU A 120 -7.15 12.73 -15.51
N ALA A 121 -6.39 13.66 -16.09
CA ALA A 121 -6.32 15.03 -15.58
C ALA A 121 -7.55 15.85 -15.99
N GLY A 122 -8.12 15.58 -17.16
CA GLY A 122 -9.19 16.38 -17.75
C GLY A 122 -10.61 15.90 -17.47
N SER A 123 -10.83 14.66 -17.04
CA SER A 123 -12.18 14.10 -16.84
C SER A 123 -12.84 14.56 -15.53
N HIS A 124 -12.95 15.86 -15.31
CA HIS A 124 -13.67 16.44 -14.18
C HIS A 124 -14.15 17.85 -14.51
N THR A 125 -15.23 18.28 -13.86
CA THR A 125 -15.72 19.65 -13.92
C THR A 125 -15.32 20.38 -12.63
N THR A 126 -14.68 21.55 -12.76
CA THR A 126 -14.25 22.37 -11.61
C THR A 126 -15.43 22.66 -10.69
N GLY A 127 -15.34 22.23 -9.42
CA GLY A 127 -16.38 22.47 -8.40
C GLY A 127 -17.50 21.43 -8.31
N LYS A 128 -17.53 20.41 -9.18
CA LYS A 128 -18.50 19.31 -9.13
C LYS A 128 -17.79 17.96 -8.92
N LYS A 129 -18.31 17.12 -8.01
CA LYS A 129 -17.80 15.77 -7.81
C LYS A 129 -18.18 14.93 -9.04
N THR A 130 -17.20 14.22 -9.62
CA THR A 130 -17.43 13.31 -10.74
C THR A 130 -18.31 12.14 -10.31
N SER A 131 -19.28 11.78 -11.15
CA SER A 131 -20.15 10.63 -10.90
C SER A 131 -19.34 9.33 -10.98
N ASP A 132 -19.75 8.29 -10.24
CA ASP A 132 -19.10 6.99 -10.29
C ASP A 132 -19.18 6.37 -11.70
N ASP A 133 -20.25 6.66 -12.44
CA ASP A 133 -20.42 6.24 -13.85
C ASP A 133 -19.43 6.93 -14.80
N GLU A 134 -19.19 8.23 -14.58
CA GLU A 134 -18.24 9.02 -15.37
C GLU A 134 -16.81 8.52 -15.16
N ARG A 135 -16.48 8.19 -13.91
CA ARG A 135 -15.19 7.62 -13.54
C ARG A 135 -14.99 6.23 -14.15
N ALA A 136 -16.03 5.40 -14.17
CA ALA A 136 -16.00 4.09 -14.82
C ALA A 136 -15.81 4.21 -16.35
N ASP A 137 -16.42 5.21 -17.00
CA ASP A 137 -16.25 5.49 -18.43
C ASP A 137 -14.81 5.94 -18.76
N THR A 138 -14.22 6.83 -17.94
CA THR A 138 -12.80 7.21 -18.06
C THR A 138 -11.87 6.02 -17.89
N GLU A 139 -12.10 5.21 -16.84
CA GLU A 139 -11.28 4.03 -16.57
C GLU A 139 -11.34 3.03 -17.73
N ARG A 140 -12.54 2.70 -18.21
CA ARG A 140 -12.76 1.84 -19.38
C ARG A 140 -12.01 2.37 -20.61
N THR A 141 -12.06 3.67 -20.85
CA THR A 141 -11.39 4.30 -22.00
C THR A 141 -9.87 4.18 -21.90
N VAL A 142 -9.28 4.31 -20.72
CA VAL A 142 -7.85 4.08 -20.50
C VAL A 142 -7.49 2.60 -20.73
N ARG A 143 -8.37 1.65 -20.37
CA ARG A 143 -8.15 0.23 -20.71
C ARG A 143 -8.15 0.00 -22.22
N ILE A 144 -9.03 0.67 -22.95
CA ILE A 144 -9.07 0.61 -24.42
C ILE A 144 -7.78 1.17 -25.04
N LEU A 145 -7.24 2.29 -24.53
CA LEU A 145 -5.95 2.82 -24.98
C LEU A 145 -4.81 1.81 -24.81
N LEU A 146 -4.78 1.08 -23.70
CA LEU A 146 -3.81 0.01 -23.50
C LEU A 146 -4.08 -1.18 -24.44
N ALA A 147 -5.34 -1.55 -24.63
CA ALA A 147 -5.74 -2.62 -25.55
C ALA A 147 -5.34 -2.34 -27.01
N MET A 148 -5.23 -1.06 -27.40
CA MET A 148 -4.70 -0.67 -28.71
C MET A 148 -3.25 -1.12 -28.89
N MET A 149 -2.39 -1.00 -27.86
CA MET A 149 -1.00 -1.49 -27.96
C MET A 149 -0.92 -3.01 -28.13
N TYR A 150 -1.81 -3.75 -27.46
CA TYR A 150 -1.95 -5.19 -27.68
C TYR A 150 -2.46 -5.53 -29.08
N ALA A 151 -3.41 -4.76 -29.61
CA ALA A 151 -3.88 -4.93 -30.99
C ALA A 151 -2.76 -4.72 -32.02
N VAL A 152 -1.91 -3.69 -31.83
CA VAL A 152 -0.71 -3.46 -32.67
C VAL A 152 0.21 -4.68 -32.63
N LYS A 153 0.55 -5.17 -31.43
CA LYS A 153 1.42 -6.35 -31.28
C LYS A 153 0.83 -7.57 -31.99
N ASN A 154 -0.43 -7.86 -31.72
CA ASN A 154 -1.09 -9.06 -32.24
C ASN A 154 -1.17 -9.02 -33.76
N HIS A 155 -1.43 -7.83 -34.33
CA HIS A 155 -1.42 -7.63 -35.78
C HIS A 155 -0.03 -7.88 -36.40
N LEU A 156 1.03 -7.26 -35.85
CA LEU A 156 2.40 -7.41 -36.35
C LEU A 156 2.95 -8.84 -36.23
N ARG A 157 2.34 -9.69 -35.41
CA ARG A 157 2.73 -11.10 -35.21
C ARG A 157 1.74 -12.12 -35.76
N ALA A 158 0.69 -11.65 -36.45
CA ALA A 158 -0.42 -12.49 -36.92
C ALA A 158 -1.07 -13.35 -35.80
N GLU A 159 -1.10 -12.85 -34.56
CA GLU A 159 -1.77 -13.47 -33.40
C GLU A 159 -3.27 -13.09 -33.40
N TRP A 160 -4.03 -13.60 -34.36
CA TRP A 160 -5.47 -13.35 -34.46
C TRP A 160 -6.25 -14.21 -33.43
N GLY A 161 -7.02 -13.60 -32.52
CA GLY A 161 -7.87 -14.43 -31.62
C GLY A 161 -8.37 -13.85 -30.29
N ALA A 162 -8.31 -12.55 -30.03
CA ALA A 162 -8.67 -12.01 -28.72
C ALA A 162 -10.18 -12.05 -28.37
N THR A 163 -11.05 -12.24 -29.36
CA THR A 163 -12.51 -12.13 -29.22
C THR A 163 -13.26 -13.27 -29.93
N MET A 164 -12.55 -14.33 -30.30
CA MET A 164 -13.09 -15.43 -31.11
C MET A 164 -13.76 -16.53 -30.24
N SER A 165 -14.54 -16.17 -29.21
CA SER A 165 -15.19 -17.14 -28.33
C SER A 165 -16.65 -17.48 -28.68
N ASN A 166 -17.31 -16.75 -29.59
CA ASN A 166 -18.79 -16.81 -29.67
C ASN A 166 -19.43 -17.11 -31.05
N LEU A 167 -18.74 -17.67 -32.05
CA LEU A 167 -19.40 -18.09 -33.31
C LEU A 167 -19.23 -19.59 -33.63
N PRO A 168 -20.32 -20.34 -33.89
CA PRO A 168 -20.25 -21.70 -34.42
C PRO A 168 -19.91 -21.67 -35.93
N PHE A 169 -18.97 -22.54 -36.32
CA PHE A 169 -18.84 -23.24 -37.62
C PHE A 169 -19.24 -22.49 -38.90
N LEU A 170 -18.31 -22.29 -39.85
CA LEU A 170 -18.50 -22.24 -41.33
C LEU A 170 -17.29 -21.62 -42.07
N LEU A 171 -16.09 -22.25 -42.09
CA LEU A 171 -15.08 -21.95 -43.12
C LEU A 171 -14.34 -23.23 -43.59
N PRO A 172 -14.02 -23.37 -44.89
CA PRO A 172 -13.38 -24.57 -45.45
C PRO A 172 -11.93 -24.77 -44.96
N GLN A 173 -11.58 -26.00 -44.62
CA GLN A 173 -10.36 -26.41 -43.90
C GLN A 173 -9.07 -26.49 -44.77
N THR A 174 -8.97 -25.78 -45.90
CA THR A 174 -8.03 -26.18 -46.97
C THR A 174 -6.68 -25.45 -47.03
N THR A 175 -6.33 -24.55 -46.10
CA THR A 175 -4.96 -23.98 -46.05
C THR A 175 -4.18 -24.49 -44.83
N THR A 176 -3.33 -25.49 -45.08
CA THR A 176 -2.50 -26.21 -44.10
C THR A 176 -1.57 -25.29 -43.29
N GLU A 177 -1.14 -24.16 -43.88
CA GLU A 177 -0.30 -23.12 -43.25
C GLU A 177 -1.07 -22.31 -42.19
N LEU A 178 -2.31 -21.94 -42.48
CA LEU A 178 -3.20 -21.18 -41.58
C LEU A 178 -3.65 -22.05 -40.40
N ALA A 179 -3.85 -23.35 -40.64
CA ALA A 179 -4.12 -24.33 -39.59
C ALA A 179 -2.89 -24.61 -38.69
N ARG A 180 -1.67 -24.53 -39.24
CA ARG A 180 -0.41 -24.69 -38.49
C ARG A 180 -0.13 -23.49 -37.60
N HIS A 181 -0.22 -22.26 -38.15
CA HIS A 181 -0.13 -21.04 -37.35
C HIS A 181 -1.23 -20.95 -36.29
N ARG A 182 -2.46 -21.44 -36.57
CA ARG A 182 -3.53 -21.52 -35.56
C ARG A 182 -3.21 -22.51 -34.43
N ARG A 183 -2.64 -23.69 -34.71
CA ARG A 183 -2.25 -24.66 -33.66
C ARG A 183 -1.15 -24.13 -32.76
N GLU A 184 -0.21 -23.35 -33.32
CA GLU A 184 0.85 -22.69 -32.56
C GLU A 184 0.34 -21.45 -31.82
N SER A 185 -0.60 -20.69 -32.40
CA SER A 185 -1.25 -19.52 -31.76
C SER A 185 -2.30 -19.88 -30.72
N THR A 186 -2.74 -21.14 -30.65
CA THR A 186 -3.60 -21.65 -29.55
C THR A 186 -2.87 -21.62 -28.20
N SER A 187 -1.55 -21.36 -28.17
CA SER A 187 -0.73 -21.53 -26.97
C SER A 187 -0.59 -20.32 -26.02
N THR A 188 -1.15 -19.14 -26.31
CA THR A 188 -1.06 -18.01 -25.35
C THR A 188 -2.21 -17.01 -25.42
N GLN A 189 -3.45 -17.45 -25.20
CA GLN A 189 -4.46 -16.53 -24.67
C GLN A 189 -4.04 -16.14 -23.25
N LYS A 190 -3.45 -14.95 -23.08
CA LYS A 190 -3.28 -14.37 -21.74
C LYS A 190 -4.65 -13.81 -21.30
N PRO A 191 -5.24 -14.27 -20.18
CA PRO A 191 -6.54 -13.78 -19.69
C PRO A 191 -6.54 -12.26 -19.43
N GLU A 192 -5.36 -11.70 -19.22
CA GLU A 192 -5.11 -10.29 -18.96
C GLU A 192 -5.49 -9.35 -20.13
N TYR A 193 -5.51 -9.83 -21.38
CA TYR A 193 -5.92 -9.00 -22.53
C TYR A 193 -7.44 -8.94 -22.69
N SER A 194 -8.14 -10.05 -22.44
CA SER A 194 -9.61 -10.11 -22.46
C SER A 194 -10.26 -9.24 -21.38
N GLU A 195 -9.56 -8.99 -20.26
CA GLU A 195 -10.01 -8.11 -19.17
C GLU A 195 -9.91 -6.60 -19.51
N LEU A 196 -9.14 -6.24 -20.54
CA LEU A 196 -8.99 -4.86 -20.99
C LEU A 196 -10.10 -4.44 -21.97
N LEU A 197 -10.67 -5.40 -22.70
CA LEU A 197 -11.79 -5.18 -23.59
C LEU A 197 -13.10 -5.19 -22.78
N SER A 198 -14.02 -4.28 -23.10
CA SER A 198 -15.29 -4.23 -22.39
C SER A 198 -16.18 -5.43 -22.72
N ALA A 199 -17.01 -5.84 -21.75
CA ALA A 199 -18.04 -6.86 -21.96
C ALA A 199 -18.90 -6.51 -23.19
N GLY A 200 -18.84 -7.35 -24.23
CA GLY A 200 -19.59 -7.16 -25.48
C GLY A 200 -18.81 -6.55 -26.66
N THR A 201 -17.52 -6.22 -26.53
CA THR A 201 -16.70 -5.83 -27.70
C THR A 201 -16.46 -7.03 -28.60
N THR A 202 -17.08 -7.04 -29.79
CA THR A 202 -16.87 -8.06 -30.82
C THR A 202 -15.86 -7.56 -31.85
N SER A 203 -14.76 -8.28 -32.08
CA SER A 203 -13.85 -7.96 -33.19
C SER A 203 -14.47 -8.35 -34.52
N PHE A 204 -14.41 -7.45 -35.49
CA PHE A 204 -14.75 -7.71 -36.90
C PHE A 204 -13.53 -7.93 -37.81
N GLU A 205 -12.41 -8.42 -37.24
CA GLU A 205 -11.19 -8.70 -38.02
C GLU A 205 -11.40 -9.80 -39.07
N ASP A 206 -12.31 -10.73 -38.80
CA ASP A 206 -12.82 -11.75 -39.74
C ASP A 206 -13.51 -11.15 -40.96
N ARG A 207 -14.00 -9.91 -40.85
CA ARG A 207 -14.65 -9.15 -41.92
C ARG A 207 -13.73 -8.09 -42.54
N GLY A 208 -12.43 -8.13 -42.23
CA GLY A 208 -11.43 -7.21 -42.78
C GLY A 208 -11.33 -5.86 -42.07
N LEU A 209 -12.02 -5.66 -40.94
CA LEU A 209 -11.91 -4.43 -40.14
C LEU A 209 -10.89 -4.63 -39.02
N GLY A 210 -9.73 -3.98 -39.12
CA GLY A 210 -8.68 -4.07 -38.09
C GLY A 210 -9.15 -3.61 -36.71
N LEU A 211 -8.80 -4.36 -35.65
CA LEU A 211 -9.24 -4.06 -34.29
C LEU A 211 -8.76 -2.69 -33.79
N LEU A 212 -7.56 -2.26 -34.19
CA LEU A 212 -7.03 -0.95 -33.80
C LEU A 212 -7.95 0.20 -34.25
N LEU A 213 -8.48 0.11 -35.47
CA LEU A 213 -9.40 1.11 -36.03
C LEU A 213 -10.75 1.11 -35.29
N GLN A 214 -11.23 -0.06 -34.87
CA GLN A 214 -12.45 -0.16 -34.06
C GLN A 214 -12.27 0.52 -32.69
N LEU A 215 -11.11 0.31 -32.07
CA LEU A 215 -10.79 0.91 -30.77
C LEU A 215 -10.58 2.43 -30.90
N SER A 216 -9.95 2.92 -31.98
CA SER A 216 -9.76 4.36 -32.18
C SER A 216 -11.08 5.13 -32.26
N VAL A 217 -12.11 4.56 -32.90
CA VAL A 217 -13.48 5.14 -32.93
C VAL A 217 -14.05 5.28 -31.52
N GLN A 218 -13.82 4.31 -30.63
CA GLN A 218 -14.29 4.39 -29.24
C GLN A 218 -13.57 5.49 -28.45
N ILE A 219 -12.26 5.67 -28.68
CA ILE A 219 -11.47 6.75 -28.08
C ILE A 219 -11.96 8.12 -28.56
N GLU A 220 -12.18 8.29 -29.87
CA GLU A 220 -12.70 9.54 -30.42
C GLU A 220 -14.13 9.84 -29.91
N GLY A 221 -14.96 8.80 -29.77
CA GLY A 221 -16.26 8.91 -29.12
C GLY A 221 -16.18 9.40 -27.68
N TYR A 222 -15.17 9.00 -26.90
CA TYR A 222 -14.95 9.52 -25.55
C TYR A 222 -14.48 10.98 -25.55
N ILE A 223 -13.59 11.37 -26.47
CA ILE A 223 -13.15 12.76 -26.65
C ILE A 223 -14.37 13.67 -26.94
N LYS A 224 -15.28 13.21 -27.80
CA LYS A 224 -16.53 13.90 -28.10
C LYS A 224 -17.42 14.02 -26.86
N ARG A 225 -17.70 12.89 -26.17
CA ARG A 225 -18.52 12.89 -24.95
C ARG A 225 -17.97 13.82 -23.86
N GLY A 226 -16.66 13.90 -23.67
CA GLY A 226 -16.10 14.82 -22.67
C GLY A 226 -16.17 16.29 -23.07
N THR A 227 -16.20 16.60 -24.38
CA THR A 227 -16.53 17.96 -24.85
C THR A 227 -18.00 18.29 -24.52
N ASP A 228 -18.91 17.34 -24.77
CA ASP A 228 -20.34 17.50 -24.46
C ASP A 228 -20.60 17.61 -22.93
N ARG A 229 -19.73 17.01 -22.11
CA ARG A 229 -19.72 17.08 -20.63
C ARG A 229 -18.98 18.32 -20.09
N GLU A 230 -18.48 19.20 -20.95
CA GLU A 230 -17.69 20.39 -20.58
C GLU A 230 -16.40 20.09 -19.78
N TRP A 231 -15.83 18.90 -19.94
CA TRP A 231 -14.56 18.52 -19.31
C TRP A 231 -13.36 19.20 -19.94
N TRP A 232 -13.45 19.52 -21.22
CA TRP A 232 -12.41 20.23 -21.96
C TRP A 232 -13.00 21.07 -23.08
N HIS A 233 -12.27 22.13 -23.45
CA HIS A 233 -12.64 23.02 -24.54
C HIS A 233 -12.14 22.49 -25.91
N ALA A 234 -12.74 22.98 -26.99
CA ALA A 234 -12.45 22.54 -28.36
C ALA A 234 -10.95 22.48 -28.74
N PRO A 235 -10.07 23.42 -28.33
CA PRO A 235 -8.64 23.32 -28.65
C PRO A 235 -7.96 22.10 -28.01
N VAL A 236 -8.34 21.77 -26.77
CA VAL A 236 -7.78 20.62 -26.03
C VAL A 236 -8.30 19.32 -26.63
N ALA A 237 -9.59 19.27 -27.01
CA ALA A 237 -10.17 18.14 -27.74
C ALA A 237 -9.45 17.90 -29.08
N ALA A 238 -9.21 18.96 -29.87
CA ALA A 238 -8.49 18.86 -31.14
C ALA A 238 -7.05 18.36 -30.95
N GLN A 239 -6.36 18.79 -29.90
CA GLN A 239 -5.03 18.27 -29.55
C GLN A 239 -5.06 16.77 -29.24
N MET A 240 -6.07 16.29 -28.50
CA MET A 240 -6.24 14.86 -28.20
C MET A 240 -6.54 14.04 -29.46
N THR A 241 -7.42 14.53 -30.34
CA THR A 241 -7.66 13.90 -31.64
C THR A 241 -6.39 13.86 -32.49
N GLY A 242 -5.56 14.92 -32.46
CA GLY A 242 -4.25 14.94 -33.12
C GLY A 242 -3.28 13.87 -32.59
N GLN A 243 -3.28 13.60 -31.28
CA GLN A 243 -2.48 12.50 -30.69
C GLN A 243 -2.99 11.13 -31.12
N LEU A 244 -4.31 10.95 -31.24
CA LEU A 244 -4.90 9.72 -31.75
C LEU A 244 -4.55 9.48 -33.23
N ASN A 245 -4.63 10.52 -34.07
CA ASN A 245 -4.23 10.44 -35.48
C ASN A 245 -2.75 10.06 -35.63
N THR A 246 -1.89 10.64 -34.77
CA THR A 246 -0.46 10.32 -34.73
C THR A 246 -0.23 8.85 -34.39
N LEU A 247 -1.00 8.29 -33.45
CA LEU A 247 -0.95 6.86 -33.09
C LEU A 247 -1.34 5.98 -34.28
N VAL A 248 -2.48 6.27 -34.92
CA VAL A 248 -2.98 5.50 -36.07
C VAL A 248 -2.02 5.57 -37.26
N SER A 249 -1.43 6.74 -37.52
CA SER A 249 -0.44 6.93 -38.58
C SER A 249 0.86 6.14 -38.32
N ALA A 250 1.35 6.13 -37.09
CA ALA A 250 2.51 5.33 -36.70
C ALA A 250 2.24 3.83 -36.87
N TYR A 251 1.03 3.37 -36.54
CA TYR A 251 0.61 1.99 -36.81
C TYR A 251 0.62 1.64 -38.30
N GLY A 252 0.03 2.47 -39.17
CA GLY A 252 0.06 2.21 -40.62
C GLY A 252 1.48 2.17 -41.20
N SER A 253 2.40 2.93 -40.59
CA SER A 253 3.82 2.87 -40.94
C SER A 253 4.47 1.54 -40.52
N LEU A 254 4.12 1.02 -39.34
CA LEU A 254 4.56 -0.32 -38.89
C LEU A 254 4.00 -1.44 -39.77
N GLU A 255 2.72 -1.34 -40.16
CA GLU A 255 2.08 -2.28 -41.09
C GLU A 255 2.81 -2.30 -42.45
N THR A 256 3.19 -1.12 -42.96
CA THR A 256 3.99 -1.03 -44.20
C THR A 256 5.34 -1.72 -44.04
N ILE A 257 6.04 -1.52 -42.92
CA ILE A 257 7.33 -2.18 -42.65
C ILE A 257 7.17 -3.70 -42.56
N HIS A 258 6.09 -4.20 -41.96
CA HIS A 258 5.87 -5.65 -41.84
C HIS A 258 5.45 -6.28 -43.17
N LEU A 259 4.52 -5.67 -43.91
CA LEU A 259 3.98 -6.23 -45.15
C LEU A 259 4.89 -6.03 -46.36
N THR A 260 5.68 -4.96 -46.40
CA THR A 260 6.50 -4.60 -47.56
C THR A 260 7.96 -4.97 -47.30
N GLY A 261 8.32 -6.24 -47.52
CA GLY A 261 9.70 -6.75 -47.43
C GLY A 261 10.65 -6.19 -48.50
N VAL A 262 11.95 -6.46 -48.39
CA VAL A 262 12.88 -6.16 -49.49
C VAL A 262 12.52 -7.06 -50.68
N PRO A 263 12.49 -6.54 -51.93
CA PRO A 263 12.12 -7.35 -53.09
C PRO A 263 12.94 -8.63 -53.18
N VAL A 264 12.26 -9.78 -53.24
CA VAL A 264 12.90 -11.10 -53.21
C VAL A 264 13.93 -11.28 -54.33
N ALA A 265 13.69 -10.69 -55.51
CA ALA A 265 14.64 -10.72 -56.63
C ALA A 265 16.01 -10.10 -56.27
N TYR A 266 16.02 -9.03 -55.47
CA TYR A 266 17.24 -8.40 -54.99
C TYR A 266 18.00 -9.32 -54.01
N LEU A 267 17.27 -9.95 -53.09
CA LEU A 267 17.85 -10.90 -52.12
C LEU A 267 18.48 -12.11 -52.82
N ILE A 268 17.77 -12.69 -53.80
CA ILE A 268 18.26 -13.82 -54.61
C ILE A 268 19.54 -13.42 -55.34
N HIS A 269 19.52 -12.30 -56.07
CA HIS A 269 20.65 -11.88 -56.88
C HIS A 269 21.88 -11.57 -56.03
N LEU A 270 21.70 -10.89 -54.89
CA LEU A 270 22.78 -10.62 -53.94
C LEU A 270 23.42 -11.90 -53.41
N ARG A 271 22.62 -12.90 -52.99
CA ARG A 271 23.14 -14.18 -52.51
C ARG A 271 23.89 -14.94 -53.60
N GLN A 272 23.42 -14.90 -54.84
CA GLN A 272 24.09 -15.50 -55.99
C GLN A 272 25.45 -14.83 -56.29
N VAL A 273 25.49 -13.49 -56.32
CA VAL A 273 26.73 -12.72 -56.54
C VAL A 273 27.74 -12.99 -55.43
N LEU A 274 27.30 -13.01 -54.17
CA LEU A 274 28.15 -13.34 -53.03
C LEU A 274 28.71 -14.78 -53.11
N ALA A 275 27.87 -15.76 -53.46
CA ALA A 275 28.31 -17.14 -53.62
C ALA A 275 29.29 -17.30 -54.78
N LEU A 276 29.03 -16.64 -55.91
CA LEU A 276 29.92 -16.65 -57.08
C LEU A 276 31.28 -16.03 -56.76
N PHE A 277 31.30 -14.92 -56.01
CA PHE A 277 32.54 -14.33 -55.52
C PHE A 277 33.34 -15.31 -54.64
N GLY A 278 32.68 -16.01 -53.71
CA GLY A 278 33.31 -17.04 -52.87
C GLY A 278 33.89 -18.22 -53.65
N ILE A 279 33.25 -18.64 -54.74
CA ILE A 279 33.73 -19.70 -55.64
C ILE A 279 34.93 -19.23 -56.49
N LEU A 280 34.97 -17.96 -56.91
CA LEU A 280 36.06 -17.44 -57.74
C LEU A 280 37.33 -17.13 -56.94
N LEU A 281 37.19 -16.83 -55.65
CA LEU A 281 38.28 -16.40 -54.79
C LEU A 281 39.48 -17.38 -54.73
N PRO A 282 39.29 -18.71 -54.61
CA PRO A 282 40.41 -19.65 -54.53
C PRO A 282 41.24 -19.70 -55.81
N PHE A 283 40.62 -19.55 -56.98
CA PHE A 283 41.33 -19.55 -58.26
C PHE A 283 42.26 -18.35 -58.41
N ALA A 284 41.90 -17.21 -57.83
CA ALA A 284 42.74 -16.02 -57.90
C ALA A 284 43.84 -15.97 -56.81
N LEU A 285 43.75 -16.82 -55.77
CA LEU A 285 44.67 -16.82 -54.64
C LEU A 285 45.63 -18.03 -54.61
N THR A 286 45.27 -19.15 -55.26
CA THR A 286 45.98 -20.43 -55.11
C THR A 286 47.46 -20.38 -55.54
N GLU A 287 47.78 -19.61 -56.59
CA GLU A 287 49.14 -19.50 -57.14
C GLU A 287 50.10 -18.79 -56.16
N GLU A 288 49.66 -17.68 -55.57
CA GLU A 288 50.47 -16.87 -54.66
C GLU A 288 50.46 -17.43 -53.22
N MET A 289 49.31 -17.91 -52.75
CA MET A 289 49.07 -18.20 -51.32
C MET A 289 49.04 -19.69 -50.97
N TRP A 290 49.01 -20.59 -51.95
CA TRP A 290 49.07 -22.04 -51.72
C TRP A 290 47.98 -22.49 -50.72
N TRP A 291 48.28 -23.39 -49.78
CA TRP A 291 47.36 -23.83 -48.73
C TRP A 291 46.82 -22.71 -47.83
N MET A 292 47.45 -21.52 -47.81
CA MET A 292 46.89 -20.37 -47.09
C MET A 292 45.62 -19.81 -47.73
N THR A 293 45.32 -20.20 -48.97
CA THR A 293 44.07 -19.89 -49.68
C THR A 293 42.84 -20.36 -48.90
N VAL A 294 42.90 -21.53 -48.26
CA VAL A 294 41.77 -22.11 -47.52
C VAL A 294 41.36 -21.26 -46.30
N PRO A 295 42.24 -20.99 -45.32
CA PRO A 295 41.88 -20.16 -44.17
C PRO A 295 41.60 -18.70 -44.56
N LEU A 296 42.26 -18.16 -45.59
CA LEU A 296 41.97 -16.80 -46.06
C LEU A 296 40.57 -16.69 -46.67
N THR A 297 40.18 -17.67 -47.51
CA THR A 297 38.82 -17.77 -48.07
C THR A 297 37.79 -17.95 -46.95
N SER A 298 38.10 -18.79 -45.96
CA SER A 298 37.24 -19.01 -44.79
C SER A 298 36.96 -17.70 -44.03
N VAL A 299 38.00 -16.89 -43.78
CA VAL A 299 37.88 -15.61 -43.07
C VAL A 299 37.10 -14.58 -43.89
N LEU A 300 37.37 -14.48 -45.19
CA LEU A 300 36.65 -13.55 -46.08
C LEU A 300 35.17 -13.94 -46.26
N MET A 301 34.86 -15.23 -46.32
CA MET A 301 33.48 -15.70 -46.36
C MET A 301 32.77 -15.49 -45.03
N PHE A 302 33.47 -15.72 -43.91
CA PHE A 302 32.93 -15.41 -42.60
C PHE A 302 32.56 -13.93 -42.45
N THR A 303 33.38 -13.00 -42.96
CA THR A 303 33.08 -11.57 -42.88
C THR A 303 31.93 -11.16 -43.80
N LEU A 304 31.92 -11.62 -45.05
CA LEU A 304 30.91 -11.19 -46.03
C LEU A 304 29.52 -11.83 -45.77
N TYR A 305 29.45 -13.15 -45.52
CA TYR A 305 28.20 -13.78 -45.09
C TYR A 305 27.75 -13.27 -43.72
N GLY A 306 28.68 -12.87 -42.86
CA GLY A 306 28.33 -12.28 -41.58
C GLY A 306 27.57 -10.96 -41.71
N ILE A 307 27.99 -10.06 -42.60
CA ILE A 307 27.27 -8.81 -42.86
C ILE A 307 25.88 -9.11 -43.46
N GLU A 308 25.81 -10.08 -44.37
CA GLU A 308 24.56 -10.49 -45.01
C GLU A 308 23.53 -11.05 -44.02
N ALA A 309 23.96 -11.95 -43.12
CA ALA A 309 23.11 -12.54 -42.09
C ALA A 309 22.64 -11.52 -41.04
N ILE A 310 23.47 -10.52 -40.71
CA ILE A 310 23.03 -9.40 -39.85
C ILE A 310 21.89 -8.63 -40.52
N ALA A 311 22.01 -8.34 -41.82
CA ALA A 311 20.98 -7.62 -42.55
C ALA A 311 19.67 -8.41 -42.65
N GLU A 312 19.72 -9.74 -42.76
CA GLU A 312 18.55 -10.62 -42.71
C GLU A 312 17.84 -10.55 -41.34
N GLN A 313 18.59 -10.63 -40.23
CA GLN A 313 18.02 -10.52 -38.88
C GLN A 313 17.41 -9.14 -38.58
N LEU A 314 17.86 -8.07 -39.24
CA LEU A 314 17.32 -6.72 -39.04
C LEU A 314 16.12 -6.40 -39.97
N GLU A 315 15.84 -7.24 -40.97
CA GLU A 315 14.83 -6.99 -41.99
C GLU A 315 13.39 -7.05 -41.45
N ASP A 316 13.10 -8.03 -40.59
CA ASP A 316 11.84 -8.17 -39.85
C ASP A 316 12.04 -7.91 -38.35
N PRO A 317 11.85 -6.67 -37.88
CA PRO A 317 12.16 -6.29 -36.51
C PRO A 317 11.12 -6.76 -35.47
N PHE A 318 9.99 -7.35 -35.88
CA PHE A 318 8.84 -7.65 -35.00
C PHE A 318 8.67 -9.14 -34.65
N GLY A 319 9.57 -9.97 -35.16
CA GLY A 319 9.57 -11.41 -34.95
C GLY A 319 9.81 -11.86 -33.50
N MET A 320 10.31 -13.09 -33.39
CA MET A 320 10.58 -13.77 -32.12
C MET A 320 12.07 -14.01 -31.89
N ASP A 321 12.93 -13.45 -32.74
CA ASP A 321 14.37 -13.60 -32.61
C ASP A 321 14.89 -12.78 -31.43
N LYS A 322 16.04 -13.19 -30.92
CA LYS A 322 16.64 -12.56 -29.73
C LYS A 322 17.06 -11.11 -29.98
N ASN A 323 17.31 -10.76 -31.24
CA ASN A 323 17.80 -9.45 -31.65
C ASN A 323 16.66 -8.48 -32.01
N ASP A 324 15.45 -9.00 -32.16
CA ASP A 324 14.24 -8.24 -32.49
C ASP A 324 13.85 -7.26 -31.39
N ILE A 325 12.91 -6.39 -31.77
CA ILE A 325 12.27 -5.49 -30.83
C ILE A 325 11.47 -6.34 -29.85
N LYS A 326 11.68 -6.11 -28.54
CA LYS A 326 10.98 -6.85 -27.48
C LYS A 326 9.56 -6.34 -27.30
N VAL A 327 8.70 -6.56 -28.29
CA VAL A 327 7.34 -5.99 -28.32
C VAL A 327 6.54 -6.40 -27.09
N ASP A 328 6.59 -7.68 -26.66
CA ASP A 328 5.90 -8.13 -25.43
C ASP A 328 6.33 -7.36 -24.18
N ALA A 329 7.63 -7.10 -24.06
CA ALA A 329 8.18 -6.40 -22.92
C ALA A 329 7.80 -4.92 -22.91
N ILE A 330 7.75 -4.31 -24.10
CA ILE A 330 7.29 -2.93 -24.33
C ILE A 330 5.81 -2.78 -23.96
N VAL A 331 4.97 -3.76 -24.32
CA VAL A 331 3.55 -3.78 -23.96
C VAL A 331 3.36 -3.96 -22.44
N GLU A 332 4.10 -4.88 -21.81
CA GLU A 332 4.00 -5.12 -20.37
C GLU A 332 4.48 -3.92 -19.55
N ASP A 333 5.59 -3.31 -19.94
CA ASP A 333 6.10 -2.10 -19.26
C ASP A 333 5.08 -0.95 -19.37
N LEU A 334 4.41 -0.80 -20.52
CA LEU A 334 3.35 0.20 -20.69
C LEU A 334 2.10 -0.12 -19.84
N ARG A 335 1.74 -1.40 -19.71
CA ARG A 335 0.63 -1.85 -18.84
C ARG A 335 0.92 -1.50 -17.38
N VAL A 336 2.09 -1.87 -16.86
CA VAL A 336 2.51 -1.56 -15.49
C VAL A 336 2.54 -0.06 -15.23
N GLU A 337 2.99 0.73 -16.21
CA GLU A 337 3.02 2.19 -16.12
C GLU A 337 1.62 2.81 -16.10
N THR A 338 0.69 2.28 -16.89
CA THR A 338 -0.68 2.81 -17.05
C THR A 338 -1.63 2.29 -15.94
N MET A 339 -1.38 1.08 -15.43
CA MET A 339 -2.23 0.36 -14.45
C MET A 339 -1.39 -0.29 -13.33
N PRO A 340 -0.75 0.51 -12.45
CA PRO A 340 0.17 -0.01 -11.43
C PRO A 340 -0.49 -0.91 -10.37
N THR A 341 -1.82 -0.90 -10.23
CA THR A 341 -2.56 -1.72 -9.25
C THR A 341 -3.43 -2.81 -9.91
N GLY A 342 -3.21 -3.11 -11.20
CA GLY A 342 -3.87 -4.20 -11.92
C GLY A 342 -5.31 -3.91 -12.36
N ASP A 343 -6.17 -3.41 -11.47
CA ASP A 343 -7.63 -3.40 -11.68
C ASP A 343 -8.29 -2.02 -11.66
N ARG A 344 -7.54 -0.94 -11.40
CA ARG A 344 -8.03 0.44 -11.45
C ARG A 344 -6.96 1.36 -12.00
N VAL A 345 -7.37 2.42 -12.70
CA VAL A 345 -6.48 3.55 -12.99
C VAL A 345 -6.22 4.28 -11.67
N SER A 346 -5.27 3.75 -10.92
CA SER A 346 -5.09 4.03 -9.51
C SER A 346 -4.01 5.08 -9.31
N LYS A 347 -4.37 6.12 -8.56
CA LYS A 347 -3.46 7.06 -7.93
C LYS A 347 -2.30 6.32 -7.24
N ILE A 348 -1.10 6.91 -7.27
CA ILE A 348 0.06 6.46 -6.48
C ILE A 348 -0.39 6.36 -5.01
N ALA A 349 -0.35 5.15 -4.42
CA ALA A 349 -0.87 4.89 -3.07
C ALA A 349 -0.29 5.85 -2.02
N VAL A 350 1.00 6.19 -2.12
CA VAL A 350 1.66 7.16 -1.24
C VAL A 350 1.10 8.57 -1.41
N VAL A 351 0.82 9.00 -2.65
CA VAL A 351 0.26 10.32 -2.93
C VAL A 351 -1.18 10.41 -2.44
N ASP A 352 -1.98 9.36 -2.69
CA ASP A 352 -3.36 9.30 -2.20
C ASP A 352 -3.38 9.27 -0.66
N MET A 353 -2.52 8.48 -0.02
CA MET A 353 -2.35 8.47 1.43
C MET A 353 -1.97 9.86 1.95
N LEU A 354 -1.01 10.54 1.32
CA LEU A 354 -0.60 11.89 1.70
C LEU A 354 -1.79 12.83 1.68
N VAL A 355 -2.51 12.94 0.55
CA VAL A 355 -3.68 13.82 0.39
C VAL A 355 -4.73 13.62 1.49
N HIS A 356 -4.96 12.38 1.91
CA HIS A 356 -5.97 12.07 2.92
C HIS A 356 -5.47 12.25 4.37
N ASN A 357 -4.18 12.06 4.64
CA ASN A 357 -3.67 11.93 6.02
C ASN A 357 -2.74 13.06 6.49
N TRP A 358 -2.12 13.84 5.60
CA TRP A 358 -1.05 14.79 5.99
C TRP A 358 -1.49 15.84 7.01
N TRP A 359 -2.71 16.34 6.86
CA TRP A 359 -3.27 17.42 7.67
C TRP A 359 -3.71 16.95 9.06
N LEU A 360 -3.91 15.63 9.25
CA LEU A 360 -4.41 15.08 10.52
C LEU A 360 -3.46 15.34 11.69
N GLY A 361 -2.15 15.39 11.44
CA GLY A 361 -1.16 15.67 12.48
C GLY A 361 -1.27 17.10 13.04
N PHE A 362 -1.91 18.01 12.30
CA PHE A 362 -2.12 19.40 12.68
C PHE A 362 -3.53 19.69 13.22
N THR A 363 -4.49 18.79 13.00
CA THR A 363 -5.91 19.03 13.31
C THR A 363 -6.52 18.05 14.31
N SER A 364 -5.85 16.92 14.60
CA SER A 364 -6.36 15.91 15.52
C SER A 364 -6.12 16.31 16.97
N PHE A 365 -6.92 17.23 17.50
CA PHE A 365 -6.84 17.62 18.91
C PHE A 365 -7.73 16.74 19.80
N GLY A 366 -7.38 16.64 21.09
CA GLY A 366 -8.27 16.07 22.11
C GLY A 366 -8.05 14.60 22.46
N GLY A 367 -6.97 13.99 22.00
CA GLY A 367 -6.55 12.66 22.43
C GLY A 367 -7.43 11.52 21.89
N PRO A 368 -7.25 10.28 22.39
CA PRO A 368 -7.79 9.09 21.74
C PRO A 368 -9.32 9.07 21.55
N SER A 369 -10.10 9.53 22.53
CA SER A 369 -11.57 9.52 22.46
C SER A 369 -12.10 10.39 21.32
N VAL A 370 -11.46 11.54 21.08
CA VAL A 370 -11.80 12.45 19.98
C VAL A 370 -11.25 11.92 18.66
N HIS A 371 -10.03 11.39 18.64
CA HIS A 371 -9.43 10.81 17.42
C HIS A 371 -10.30 9.71 16.83
N PHE A 372 -10.88 8.83 17.65
CA PHE A 372 -11.80 7.82 17.15
C PHE A 372 -13.00 8.46 16.44
N GLN A 373 -13.62 9.49 17.01
CA GLN A 373 -14.72 10.19 16.35
C GLN A 373 -14.29 10.87 15.04
N ILE A 374 -13.11 11.50 15.02
CA ILE A 374 -12.53 12.09 13.80
C ILE A 374 -12.35 11.01 12.73
N PHE A 375 -11.74 9.87 13.08
CA PHE A 375 -11.52 8.75 12.17
C PHE A 375 -12.82 8.14 11.67
N ARG A 376 -13.87 8.07 12.50
CA ARG A 376 -15.19 7.62 12.07
C ARG A 376 -15.78 8.57 11.02
N ARG A 377 -15.83 9.87 11.31
CA ARG A 377 -16.32 10.89 10.36
C ARG A 377 -15.52 10.89 9.04
N LEU A 378 -14.22 10.68 9.11
CA LEU A 378 -13.37 10.69 7.92
C LEU A 378 -13.46 9.39 7.14
N TYR A 379 -13.15 8.25 7.76
CA TYR A 379 -12.97 6.99 7.04
C TYR A 379 -14.27 6.21 6.86
N VAL A 380 -15.30 6.46 7.66
CA VAL A 380 -16.65 5.88 7.47
C VAL A 380 -17.51 6.85 6.66
N GLU A 381 -17.75 8.06 7.15
CA GLU A 381 -18.75 8.97 6.55
C GLU A 381 -18.24 9.70 5.30
N LYS A 382 -17.04 10.32 5.35
CA LYS A 382 -16.54 11.19 4.27
C LYS A 382 -15.88 10.42 3.13
N TYR A 383 -14.94 9.53 3.47
CA TYR A 383 -14.13 8.78 2.50
C TYR A 383 -14.72 7.41 2.17
N GLN A 384 -15.60 6.87 3.01
CA GLN A 384 -16.28 5.59 2.79
C GLN A 384 -15.29 4.43 2.56
N TRP A 385 -14.17 4.42 3.30
CA TRP A 385 -13.18 3.36 3.28
C TRP A 385 -13.60 2.15 4.12
N LEU A 386 -14.41 2.37 5.15
CA LEU A 386 -14.88 1.35 6.08
C LEU A 386 -16.37 1.51 6.32
N ASP A 387 -17.07 0.39 6.51
CA ASP A 387 -18.42 0.41 7.05
C ASP A 387 -18.44 0.53 8.59
N GLU A 388 -19.60 0.80 9.18
CA GLU A 388 -19.76 0.99 10.63
C GLU A 388 -19.38 -0.28 11.42
N SER A 389 -19.61 -1.47 10.85
CA SER A 389 -19.29 -2.75 11.48
C SER A 389 -17.79 -3.02 11.51
N GLN A 390 -17.10 -2.78 10.39
CA GLN A 390 -15.67 -2.87 10.23
C GLN A 390 -14.96 -1.87 11.14
N TYR A 391 -15.47 -0.64 11.22
CA TYR A 391 -14.94 0.36 12.12
C TYR A 391 -15.07 -0.06 13.59
N ALA A 392 -16.23 -0.57 14.01
CA ALA A 392 -16.44 -1.06 15.37
C ALA A 392 -15.53 -2.25 15.72
N GLU A 393 -15.30 -3.16 14.79
CA GLU A 393 -14.39 -4.29 14.96
C GLU A 393 -12.94 -3.85 15.10
N LEU A 394 -12.50 -2.93 14.25
CA LEU A 394 -11.14 -2.40 14.27
C LEU A 394 -10.89 -1.59 15.56
N PHE A 395 -11.91 -0.84 16.00
CA PHE A 395 -11.92 -0.15 17.29
C PHE A 395 -11.75 -1.16 18.44
N ALA A 396 -12.56 -2.23 18.48
CA ALA A 396 -12.45 -3.26 19.51
C ALA A 396 -11.07 -3.93 19.53
N LEU A 397 -10.50 -4.24 18.36
CA LEU A 397 -9.16 -4.80 18.23
C LEU A 397 -8.08 -3.85 18.75
N CYS A 398 -8.16 -2.56 18.40
CA CYS A 398 -7.20 -1.56 18.86
C CYS A 398 -7.28 -1.30 20.36
N GLN A 399 -8.45 -1.48 20.97
CA GLN A 399 -8.64 -1.35 22.41
C GLN A 399 -8.20 -2.61 23.19
N ALA A 400 -8.29 -3.78 22.55
CA ALA A 400 -7.89 -5.07 23.10
C ALA A 400 -6.37 -5.26 23.18
N LEU A 401 -5.63 -4.71 22.23
CA LEU A 401 -4.17 -4.82 22.17
C LEU A 401 -3.49 -3.69 22.95
N SER A 402 -2.29 -3.94 23.45
CA SER A 402 -1.51 -2.92 24.16
C SER A 402 -1.03 -1.80 23.23
N GLY A 403 -0.65 -0.67 23.82
CA GLY A 403 -0.15 0.52 23.14
C GLY A 403 -1.24 1.57 22.80
N PRO A 404 -0.88 2.64 22.09
CA PRO A 404 -1.76 3.80 21.90
C PRO A 404 -2.96 3.49 20.97
N GLY A 405 -4.18 3.51 21.50
CA GLY A 405 -5.39 3.07 20.77
C GLY A 405 -5.65 3.80 19.44
N SER A 406 -5.67 5.14 19.45
CA SER A 406 -5.90 5.93 18.22
C SER A 406 -4.80 5.73 17.18
N THR A 407 -3.55 5.57 17.63
CA THR A 407 -2.42 5.32 16.73
C THR A 407 -2.52 3.98 16.04
N LYS A 408 -2.89 2.95 16.81
CA LYS A 408 -3.15 1.63 16.24
C LYS A 408 -4.30 1.68 15.24
N MET A 409 -5.37 2.42 15.55
CA MET A 409 -6.50 2.57 14.64
C MET A 409 -6.07 3.25 13.33
N HIS A 410 -5.38 4.38 13.40
CA HIS A 410 -4.89 5.10 12.22
C HIS A 410 -3.99 4.23 11.34
N LEU A 411 -3.06 3.49 11.96
CA LEU A 411 -2.21 2.53 11.26
C LEU A 411 -3.04 1.41 10.63
N ALA A 412 -3.96 0.80 11.37
CA ALA A 412 -4.79 -0.31 10.89
C ALA A 412 -5.64 0.10 9.68
N ILE A 413 -6.29 1.27 9.72
CA ILE A 413 -7.12 1.77 8.63
C ILE A 413 -6.27 1.96 7.36
N ASN A 414 -5.13 2.65 7.46
CA ASN A 414 -4.27 2.89 6.30
C ASN A 414 -3.59 1.61 5.80
N MET A 415 -3.30 0.64 6.68
CA MET A 415 -2.81 -0.68 6.28
C MET A 415 -3.87 -1.51 5.54
N LEU A 416 -5.15 -1.36 5.89
CA LEU A 416 -6.26 -2.04 5.21
C LEU A 416 -6.56 -1.40 3.85
N GLN A 417 -6.46 -0.07 3.74
CA GLN A 417 -6.71 0.65 2.50
C GLN A 417 -5.55 0.54 1.49
N TYR A 418 -4.32 0.49 1.99
CA TYR A 418 -3.09 0.44 1.17
C TYR A 418 -2.29 -0.82 1.51
N ASP A 419 -1.08 -0.67 2.04
CA ASP A 419 -0.17 -1.74 2.46
C ASP A 419 0.53 -1.38 3.78
N LEU A 420 1.34 -2.31 4.31
CA LEU A 420 2.07 -2.10 5.57
C LEU A 420 2.98 -0.87 5.52
N LEU A 421 3.72 -0.70 4.42
CA LEU A 421 4.68 0.40 4.31
C LEU A 421 3.96 1.75 4.26
N THR A 422 2.92 1.87 3.44
CA THR A 422 2.12 3.09 3.34
C THR A 422 1.37 3.37 4.64
N GLY A 423 0.90 2.34 5.35
CA GLY A 423 0.33 2.48 6.69
C GLY A 423 1.31 3.04 7.71
N VAL A 424 2.55 2.53 7.73
CA VAL A 424 3.60 3.06 8.62
C VAL A 424 3.95 4.50 8.26
N LEU A 425 4.04 4.84 6.97
CA LEU A 425 4.25 6.22 6.53
C LEU A 425 3.10 7.14 6.97
N ALA A 426 1.84 6.70 6.84
CA ALA A 426 0.68 7.44 7.30
C ALA A 426 0.72 7.70 8.81
N PHE A 427 1.17 6.72 9.61
CA PHE A 427 1.42 6.90 11.04
C PHE A 427 2.52 7.94 11.29
N LEU A 428 3.66 7.83 10.62
CA LEU A 428 4.78 8.75 10.82
C LEU A 428 4.37 10.18 10.49
N ILE A 429 3.73 10.41 9.34
CA ILE A 429 3.27 11.74 8.92
C ILE A 429 2.26 12.32 9.91
N TRP A 430 1.33 11.51 10.41
CA TRP A 430 0.36 11.94 11.41
C TRP A 430 0.99 12.25 12.76
N SER A 431 2.05 11.54 13.16
CA SER A 431 2.69 11.69 14.46
C SER A 431 3.81 12.74 14.48
N LEU A 432 4.46 13.01 13.35
CA LEU A 432 5.65 13.84 13.24
C LEU A 432 5.46 15.30 13.68
N PRO A 433 4.38 16.03 13.32
CA PRO A 433 4.23 17.43 13.71
C PRO A 433 4.29 17.63 15.23
N MET A 434 3.60 16.76 15.97
CA MET A 434 3.60 16.79 17.43
C MET A 434 4.93 16.31 18.02
N ALA A 435 5.59 15.32 17.42
CA ALA A 435 6.91 14.89 17.86
C ALA A 435 7.93 16.04 17.75
N LEU A 436 7.89 16.81 16.66
CA LEU A 436 8.72 18.00 16.49
C LEU A 436 8.38 19.10 17.49
N ALA A 437 7.09 19.35 17.73
CA ALA A 437 6.65 20.31 18.74
C ALA A 437 7.09 19.91 20.17
N ALA A 438 6.96 18.63 20.52
CA ALA A 438 7.40 18.07 21.80
C ALA A 438 8.93 18.14 21.97
N PHE A 439 9.68 17.89 20.90
CA PHE A 439 11.14 18.05 20.89
C PHE A 439 11.56 19.51 21.08
N GLY A 440 10.93 20.44 20.34
CA GLY A 440 11.18 21.88 20.49
C GLY A 440 10.84 22.38 21.90
N LEU A 441 9.73 21.90 22.47
CA LEU A 441 9.35 22.20 23.85
C LEU A 441 10.41 21.69 24.84
N ALA A 442 10.92 20.47 24.67
CA ALA A 442 11.97 19.94 25.54
C ALA A 442 13.23 20.81 25.51
N LEU A 443 13.67 21.23 24.32
CA LEU A 443 14.81 22.14 24.18
C LEU A 443 14.57 23.50 24.87
N GLY A 444 13.34 24.02 24.76
CA GLY A 444 12.95 25.26 25.45
C GLY A 444 13.01 25.11 26.97
N VAL A 445 12.41 24.04 27.51
CA VAL A 445 12.35 23.79 28.96
C VAL A 445 13.73 23.61 29.58
N ARG A 446 14.67 23.00 28.85
CA ARG A 446 16.08 22.87 29.32
C ARG A 446 16.76 24.21 29.57
N ASN A 447 16.31 25.28 28.92
CA ASN A 447 16.89 26.61 29.05
C ASN A 447 16.16 27.49 30.07
N ILE A 448 15.07 26.99 30.69
CA ILE A 448 14.32 27.73 31.71
C ILE A 448 14.95 27.45 33.09
N GLY A 449 15.20 28.52 33.86
CA GLY A 449 15.77 28.44 35.21
C GLY A 449 14.92 27.62 36.20
N ALA A 450 15.50 27.33 37.37
CA ALA A 450 14.85 26.54 38.43
C ALA A 450 13.53 27.18 38.94
N GLU A 451 13.48 28.51 38.97
CA GLU A 451 12.34 29.30 39.42
C GLU A 451 11.57 29.88 38.24
N LEU A 452 10.26 29.61 38.20
CA LEU A 452 9.35 30.22 37.24
C LEU A 452 8.74 31.50 37.84
N PRO A 453 8.42 32.52 37.02
CA PRO A 453 7.65 33.66 37.52
C PRO A 453 6.31 33.21 38.12
N GLY A 454 5.86 33.83 39.21
CA GLY A 454 4.60 33.52 39.90
C GLY A 454 3.38 33.30 38.99
N PRO A 455 3.11 34.18 37.99
CA PRO A 455 1.99 34.00 37.06
C PRO A 455 2.05 32.69 36.27
N VAL A 456 3.26 32.17 35.98
CA VAL A 456 3.46 30.94 35.22
C VAL A 456 3.05 29.72 36.04
N TYR A 457 3.31 29.70 37.35
CA TYR A 457 2.83 28.62 38.23
C TYR A 457 1.30 28.53 38.25
N ALA A 458 0.63 29.68 38.31
CA ALA A 458 -0.83 29.73 38.29
C ALA A 458 -1.41 29.34 36.92
N LEU A 459 -0.79 29.79 35.81
CA LEU A 459 -1.13 29.37 34.45
C LEU A 459 -1.03 27.85 34.30
N LEU A 460 0.08 27.26 34.75
CA LEU A 460 0.32 25.81 34.65
C LEU A 460 -0.64 25.01 35.54
N SER A 461 -0.93 25.50 36.75
CA SER A 461 -1.93 24.88 37.64
C SER A 461 -3.33 24.89 37.01
N GLY A 462 -3.71 25.97 36.32
CA GLY A 462 -4.94 26.04 35.54
C GLY A 462 -4.97 25.07 34.36
N LEU A 463 -3.85 24.96 33.62
CA LEU A 463 -3.66 24.03 32.50
C LEU A 463 -3.79 22.55 32.96
N ASN A 464 -3.13 22.20 34.08
CA ASN A 464 -3.22 20.88 34.70
C ASN A 464 -4.64 20.57 35.19
N SER A 465 -5.32 21.54 35.80
CA SER A 465 -6.70 21.38 36.27
C SER A 465 -7.66 21.06 35.11
N ALA A 466 -7.59 21.81 34.02
CA ALA A 466 -8.38 21.52 32.83
C ALA A 466 -8.05 20.14 32.23
N THR A 467 -6.76 19.76 32.24
CA THR A 467 -6.30 18.45 31.78
C THR A 467 -6.91 17.31 32.60
N VAL A 468 -6.95 17.43 33.93
CA VAL A 468 -7.60 16.44 34.81
C VAL A 468 -9.09 16.32 34.49
N GLY A 469 -9.79 17.44 34.23
CA GLY A 469 -11.20 17.44 33.83
C GLY A 469 -11.45 16.74 32.49
N ILE A 470 -10.60 16.95 31.49
CA ILE A 470 -10.68 16.28 30.17
C ILE A 470 -10.42 14.78 30.30
N ILE A 471 -9.47 14.38 31.15
CA ILE A 471 -9.17 12.97 31.40
C ILE A 471 -10.34 12.30 32.13
N ALA A 472 -10.97 12.99 33.09
CA ALA A 472 -12.17 12.51 33.76
C ALA A 472 -13.32 12.30 32.76
N LEU A 473 -13.53 13.24 31.84
CA LEU A 473 -14.48 13.11 30.75
C LEU A 473 -14.20 11.87 29.88
N ALA A 474 -12.94 11.65 29.50
CA ALA A 474 -12.55 10.49 28.71
C ALA A 474 -12.82 9.17 29.47
N ALA A 475 -12.57 9.13 30.78
CA ALA A 475 -12.89 7.96 31.62
C ALA A 475 -14.40 7.65 31.62
N ILE A 476 -15.25 8.67 31.74
CA ILE A 476 -16.71 8.52 31.69
C ILE A 476 -17.16 8.01 30.30
N GLN A 477 -16.66 8.61 29.22
CA GLN A 477 -17.01 8.19 27.86
C GLN A 477 -16.52 6.78 27.51
N LEU A 478 -15.34 6.39 27.97
CA LEU A 478 -14.82 5.04 27.76
C LEU A 478 -15.59 4.01 28.59
N SER A 479 -15.94 4.33 29.84
CA SER A 479 -16.69 3.41 30.72
C SER A 479 -18.08 3.13 30.19
N THR A 480 -18.81 4.13 29.72
CA THR A 480 -20.14 3.94 29.11
C THR A 480 -20.09 3.02 27.89
N LYS A 481 -19.01 3.07 27.10
CA LYS A 481 -18.79 2.17 25.94
C LYS A 481 -18.28 0.78 26.32
N ALA A 482 -17.50 0.67 27.39
CA ALA A 482 -16.94 -0.61 27.84
C ALA A 482 -17.95 -1.46 28.64
N ILE A 483 -18.94 -0.82 29.27
CA ILE A 483 -20.00 -1.49 30.02
C ILE A 483 -21.05 -2.03 29.06
N THR A 484 -20.95 -3.32 28.72
CA THR A 484 -21.93 -4.02 27.88
C THR A 484 -22.98 -4.78 28.68
N ASP A 485 -22.70 -5.10 29.94
CA ASP A 485 -23.48 -6.02 30.78
C ASP A 485 -23.16 -5.82 32.28
N ARG A 486 -23.84 -6.56 33.15
CA ARG A 486 -23.66 -6.43 34.60
C ARG A 486 -22.24 -6.82 35.04
N LEU A 487 -21.61 -7.84 34.44
CA LEU A 487 -20.27 -8.27 34.83
C LEU A 487 -19.22 -7.24 34.42
N THR A 488 -19.27 -6.73 33.19
CA THR A 488 -18.34 -5.66 32.74
C THR A 488 -18.50 -4.38 33.56
N ARG A 489 -19.73 -4.04 34.02
CA ARG A 489 -19.96 -2.96 34.98
C ARG A 489 -19.22 -3.17 36.29
N VAL A 490 -19.30 -4.38 36.86
CA VAL A 490 -18.57 -4.75 38.07
C VAL A 490 -17.06 -4.71 37.83
N LEU A 491 -16.57 -5.18 36.68
CA LEU A 491 -15.14 -5.14 36.33
C LEU A 491 -14.60 -3.72 36.22
N VAL A 492 -15.36 -2.78 35.63
CA VAL A 492 -14.97 -1.36 35.60
C VAL A 492 -14.88 -0.80 37.02
N PHE A 493 -15.88 -1.06 37.86
CA PHE A 493 -15.89 -0.61 39.25
C PHE A 493 -14.74 -1.20 40.07
N LEU A 494 -14.54 -2.51 40.02
CA LEU A 494 -13.46 -3.20 40.72
C LEU A 494 -12.09 -2.74 40.20
N GLY A 495 -11.93 -2.56 38.89
CA GLY A 495 -10.70 -2.03 38.31
C GLY A 495 -10.37 -0.62 38.83
N ALA A 496 -11.37 0.26 38.88
CA ALA A 496 -11.21 1.60 39.42
C ALA A 496 -10.87 1.58 40.94
N ALA A 497 -11.66 0.87 41.74
CA ALA A 497 -11.46 0.77 43.18
C ALA A 497 -10.10 0.16 43.52
N ALA A 498 -9.74 -0.93 42.85
CA ALA A 498 -8.48 -1.60 43.10
C ALA A 498 -7.26 -0.75 42.70
N GLY A 499 -7.35 0.00 41.58
CA GLY A 499 -6.28 0.92 41.19
C GLY A 499 -6.13 2.13 42.12
N LEU A 500 -7.22 2.58 42.77
CA LEU A 500 -7.16 3.64 43.78
C LEU A 500 -6.56 3.16 45.11
N LEU A 501 -6.78 1.90 45.48
CA LEU A 501 -6.30 1.32 46.74
C LEU A 501 -4.87 0.78 46.67
N TYR A 502 -4.44 0.29 45.50
CA TYR A 502 -3.11 -0.30 45.31
C TYR A 502 -2.22 0.54 44.38
N ASN A 503 -1.02 0.87 44.88
CA ASN A 503 -0.08 1.69 44.13
C ASN A 503 0.87 0.93 43.21
N ALA A 504 0.99 -0.39 43.38
CA ALA A 504 1.97 -1.20 42.65
C ALA A 504 1.60 -1.42 41.18
N LEU A 505 2.54 -1.14 40.27
CA LEU A 505 2.30 -1.13 38.82
C LEU A 505 2.12 -2.53 38.20
N TRP A 506 2.74 -3.57 38.78
CA TRP A 506 2.62 -4.96 38.32
C TRP A 506 1.20 -5.52 38.45
N TYR A 507 0.37 -4.85 39.27
CA TYR A 507 -1.00 -5.22 39.53
C TYR A 507 -1.94 -4.86 38.36
N PHE A 508 -1.60 -3.87 37.52
CA PHE A 508 -2.47 -3.46 36.40
C PHE A 508 -2.66 -4.56 35.33
N PRO A 509 -1.60 -5.19 34.79
CA PRO A 509 -1.77 -6.32 33.87
C PRO A 509 -2.49 -7.51 34.52
N LEU A 510 -2.26 -7.73 35.82
CA LEU A 510 -2.92 -8.80 36.57
C LEU A 510 -4.44 -8.61 36.62
N ILE A 511 -4.93 -7.40 36.95
CA ILE A 511 -6.38 -7.11 36.93
C ILE A 511 -6.97 -7.33 35.54
N MET A 512 -6.27 -6.94 34.48
CA MET A 512 -6.75 -7.14 33.11
C MET A 512 -6.89 -8.62 32.76
N VAL A 513 -5.89 -9.44 33.10
CA VAL A 513 -5.94 -10.89 32.91
C VAL A 513 -7.07 -11.51 33.73
N CYS A 514 -7.22 -11.12 35.00
CA CYS A 514 -8.32 -11.56 35.86
C CYS A 514 -9.68 -11.17 35.27
N GLY A 515 -9.82 -9.96 34.73
CA GLY A 515 -11.03 -9.50 34.06
C GLY A 515 -11.37 -10.34 32.82
N GLY A 516 -10.37 -10.64 31.99
CA GLY A 516 -10.53 -11.52 30.83
C GLY A 516 -10.89 -12.96 31.19
N LEU A 517 -10.25 -13.52 32.23
CA LEU A 517 -10.59 -14.86 32.74
C LEU A 517 -12.02 -14.88 33.31
N ALA A 518 -12.42 -13.86 34.08
CA ALA A 518 -13.75 -13.76 34.66
C ALA A 518 -14.85 -13.77 33.59
N THR A 519 -14.69 -13.01 32.51
CA THR A 519 -15.65 -13.03 31.39
C THR A 519 -15.63 -14.33 30.60
N VAL A 520 -14.46 -14.96 30.42
CA VAL A 520 -14.38 -16.29 29.79
C VAL A 520 -15.12 -17.34 30.60
N VAL A 521 -14.90 -17.38 31.92
CA VAL A 521 -15.58 -18.33 32.83
C VAL A 521 -17.09 -18.10 32.84
N PHE A 522 -17.51 -16.84 32.81
CA PHE A 522 -18.92 -16.45 32.77
C PHE A 522 -19.61 -16.84 31.45
N ASP A 523 -18.99 -16.52 30.30
CA ASP A 523 -19.57 -16.77 28.97
C ASP A 523 -19.49 -18.25 28.55
N LEU A 524 -18.43 -18.98 28.94
CA LEU A 524 -18.30 -20.42 28.67
C LEU A 524 -19.17 -21.31 29.58
N ARG A 525 -20.06 -20.71 30.40
CA ARG A 525 -21.08 -21.42 31.21
C ARG A 525 -20.52 -22.50 32.14
N LEU A 526 -19.26 -22.40 32.60
CA LEU A 526 -18.71 -23.33 33.60
C LEU A 526 -19.53 -23.31 34.90
N PHE A 527 -20.02 -22.12 35.27
CA PHE A 527 -20.86 -21.89 36.44
C PHE A 527 -22.31 -22.41 36.31
N GLN A 528 -22.86 -22.49 35.09
CA GLN A 528 -24.20 -23.06 34.88
C GLN A 528 -24.18 -24.60 34.93
N ARG A 529 -23.10 -25.26 34.52
CA ARG A 529 -22.96 -26.73 34.63
C ARG A 529 -22.73 -27.19 36.07
N THR A 530 -21.95 -26.46 36.87
CA THR A 530 -21.72 -26.79 38.28
C THR A 530 -22.94 -26.48 39.15
N TRP A 531 -23.65 -25.38 38.90
CA TRP A 531 -24.88 -25.04 39.65
C TRP A 531 -26.05 -25.96 39.31
N LYS A 532 -26.19 -26.41 38.06
CA LYS A 532 -27.23 -27.38 37.67
C LYS A 532 -26.91 -28.81 38.16
N ALA A 533 -25.63 -29.16 38.30
CA ALA A 533 -25.19 -30.39 38.96
C ALA A 533 -25.40 -30.37 40.49
N MET A 534 -25.26 -29.21 41.15
CA MET A 534 -25.60 -29.04 42.57
C MET A 534 -27.12 -29.03 42.83
N ARG A 535 -27.94 -28.62 41.86
CA ARG A 535 -29.40 -28.52 42.01
C ARG A 535 -30.16 -29.81 41.66
N MET A 536 -29.47 -30.85 41.21
CA MET A 536 -30.04 -32.19 40.92
C MET A 536 -29.70 -33.23 42.01
N SER A 537 -29.49 -32.80 43.25
CA SER A 537 -29.42 -33.69 44.41
C SER A 537 -30.44 -33.27 45.47
N LYS A 538 -31.69 -33.68 45.26
CA LYS A 538 -32.65 -33.98 46.34
C LYS A 538 -33.81 -34.80 45.77
N PRO A 539 -34.11 -36.00 46.31
CA PRO A 539 -35.25 -36.81 45.90
C PRO A 539 -36.49 -36.52 46.76
N GLY A 540 -37.67 -36.53 46.12
CA GLY A 540 -39.00 -36.85 46.66
C GLY A 540 -39.69 -35.79 47.54
N ASP A 541 -40.85 -35.29 47.13
CA ASP A 541 -42.16 -35.84 47.54
C ASP A 541 -43.31 -35.15 46.78
N ASP A 542 -44.33 -35.93 46.44
CA ASP A 542 -45.54 -35.56 45.72
C ASP A 542 -46.57 -34.88 46.64
N ARG A 543 -47.33 -33.90 46.10
CA ARG A 543 -48.77 -33.68 46.38
C ARG A 543 -49.35 -32.59 45.47
N VAL A 544 -50.57 -32.87 44.99
CA VAL A 544 -51.39 -32.24 43.93
C VAL A 544 -52.56 -31.48 44.61
N PRO A 545 -53.51 -30.79 43.92
CA PRO A 545 -53.49 -29.54 43.12
C PRO A 545 -54.38 -28.41 43.74
N GLU A 546 -54.57 -27.30 42.98
CA GLU A 546 -55.63 -26.25 43.08
C GLU A 546 -55.52 -25.23 44.24
N GLU A 547 -55.85 -23.94 44.12
CA GLU A 547 -56.59 -23.14 43.12
C GLU A 547 -56.29 -21.62 43.32
N HIS A 548 -56.54 -20.82 42.28
CA HIS A 548 -56.91 -19.38 42.23
C HIS A 548 -56.46 -18.39 43.34
N GLU A 549 -55.97 -17.17 43.06
CA GLU A 549 -56.70 -16.12 42.32
C GLU A 549 -55.85 -14.82 42.26
N LEU A 550 -56.05 -14.06 41.17
CA LEU A 550 -56.00 -12.59 41.03
C LEU A 550 -54.97 -11.71 41.80
N ALA A 551 -54.23 -10.90 41.04
CA ALA A 551 -54.35 -9.43 41.00
C ALA A 551 -52.99 -8.72 40.80
N THR A 552 -52.90 -7.95 39.71
CA THR A 552 -52.11 -6.72 39.66
C THR A 552 -52.80 -5.60 40.45
N PRO A 553 -52.02 -4.64 40.99
CA PRO A 553 -52.22 -3.22 40.67
C PRO A 553 -50.86 -2.58 40.27
N VAL A 554 -50.69 -1.84 39.18
CA VAL A 554 -51.20 -0.50 38.77
C VAL A 554 -50.93 0.62 39.78
N ALA A 555 -50.15 1.63 39.37
CA ALA A 555 -50.46 3.08 39.38
C ALA A 555 -49.15 3.88 39.11
N ALA A 556 -49.03 4.63 38.01
CA ALA A 556 -49.58 5.98 37.71
C ALA A 556 -48.73 7.09 38.37
N ASP A 557 -48.31 8.16 37.70
CA ASP A 557 -49.10 9.20 37.00
C ASP A 557 -48.20 9.98 36.01
N SER A 558 -48.65 10.70 34.98
CA SER A 558 -49.99 11.16 34.60
C SER A 558 -49.98 11.66 33.14
N ALA A 559 -51.11 11.44 32.48
CA ALA A 559 -51.52 11.87 31.14
C ALA A 559 -51.86 13.40 31.10
N PRO A 560 -52.51 14.03 30.07
CA PRO A 560 -53.56 13.48 29.19
C PRO A 560 -53.50 13.80 27.69
N GLN A 561 -54.07 12.87 26.92
CA GLN A 561 -54.67 13.06 25.59
C GLN A 561 -56.15 13.46 25.73
N ILE A 562 -56.70 14.11 24.70
CA ILE A 562 -58.14 14.16 24.44
C ILE A 562 -58.43 13.52 23.06
N HIS A 563 -59.49 12.70 23.07
CA HIS A 563 -60.30 12.03 22.04
C HIS A 563 -60.37 12.71 20.64
N ALA A 564 -60.72 12.04 19.53
CA ALA A 564 -61.90 11.17 19.35
C ALA A 564 -61.89 10.32 18.04
N THR A 565 -62.93 9.51 17.97
CA THR A 565 -63.36 8.36 17.16
C THR A 565 -63.69 8.55 15.66
N HIS A 566 -63.58 7.42 14.94
CA HIS A 566 -64.38 6.88 13.81
C HIS A 566 -64.81 7.73 12.60
N ALA A 567 -64.47 7.27 11.39
CA ALA A 567 -65.41 6.92 10.30
C ALA A 567 -64.66 6.29 9.11
N GLY A 568 -65.24 5.26 8.48
CA GLY A 568 -64.67 4.59 7.30
C GLY A 568 -65.24 5.09 5.98
N SER A 569 -64.58 4.74 4.87
CA SER A 569 -65.21 4.30 3.62
C SER A 569 -64.17 3.81 2.60
N SER A 570 -64.65 2.93 1.74
CA SER A 570 -64.00 2.18 0.66
C SER A 570 -63.38 3.03 -0.45
N HIS A 571 -62.34 2.51 -1.12
CA HIS A 571 -62.30 2.47 -2.59
C HIS A 571 -61.38 1.35 -3.12
N LYS A 572 -61.86 0.78 -4.24
CA LYS A 572 -61.41 -0.39 -5.00
C LYS A 572 -60.30 -0.08 -6.03
N ASP A 573 -59.58 -1.15 -6.39
CA ASP A 573 -59.01 -1.52 -7.72
C ASP A 573 -58.07 -0.54 -8.46
N ALA A 574 -56.80 -0.94 -8.58
CA ALA A 574 -55.90 -0.61 -9.70
C ALA A 574 -54.72 -1.63 -9.79
N PRO A 575 -54.15 -1.91 -10.98
CA PRO A 575 -53.58 -3.22 -11.33
C PRO A 575 -52.09 -3.38 -11.05
N SER A 576 -51.69 -4.63 -10.83
CA SER A 576 -50.31 -5.12 -10.73
C SER A 576 -49.53 -4.95 -12.03
N VAL A 577 -48.45 -4.17 -11.99
CA VAL A 577 -47.41 -4.16 -13.00
C VAL A 577 -46.37 -5.22 -12.61
N ASP A 578 -46.17 -6.20 -13.48
CA ASP A 578 -45.15 -7.24 -13.36
C ASP A 578 -43.75 -6.60 -13.22
N ALA A 579 -43.22 -6.62 -12.01
CA ALA A 579 -41.82 -6.32 -11.76
C ALA A 579 -40.99 -7.56 -12.13
N THR A 580 -40.26 -7.45 -13.24
CA THR A 580 -39.14 -8.33 -13.58
C THR A 580 -38.20 -8.47 -12.39
N PRO A 581 -37.69 -9.69 -12.08
CA PRO A 581 -36.80 -9.87 -10.94
C PRO A 581 -35.51 -9.09 -11.20
N ILE A 582 -35.31 -8.01 -10.43
CA ILE A 582 -34.06 -7.28 -10.35
C ILE A 582 -32.97 -8.30 -9.97
N PRO A 583 -31.86 -8.43 -10.71
CA PRO A 583 -30.76 -9.29 -10.32
C PRO A 583 -30.28 -8.80 -8.96
N THR A 584 -30.35 -9.68 -7.97
CA THR A 584 -29.78 -9.44 -6.65
C THR A 584 -28.30 -9.12 -6.85
N LEU A 585 -27.93 -7.86 -6.61
CA LEU A 585 -26.54 -7.42 -6.58
C LEU A 585 -25.79 -8.39 -5.69
N SER A 586 -24.93 -9.20 -6.33
CA SER A 586 -24.08 -10.15 -5.64
C SER A 586 -23.23 -9.35 -4.68
N ALA A 587 -23.47 -9.55 -3.38
CA ALA A 587 -22.67 -8.98 -2.32
C ALA A 587 -21.19 -9.18 -2.66
N THR A 588 -20.45 -8.09 -2.71
CA THR A 588 -19.01 -8.03 -2.94
C THR A 588 -18.35 -9.09 -2.07
N GLN A 589 -17.96 -10.22 -2.67
CA GLN A 589 -17.25 -11.27 -1.95
C GLN A 589 -15.88 -10.71 -1.57
N THR A 590 -15.69 -10.44 -0.28
CA THR A 590 -14.37 -10.19 0.30
C THR A 590 -13.40 -11.29 -0.13
N PRO A 591 -12.17 -10.96 -0.58
CA PRO A 591 -11.19 -11.97 -0.96
C PRO A 591 -10.96 -12.91 0.22
N ALA A 592 -10.95 -14.22 -0.08
CA ALA A 592 -10.75 -15.25 0.94
C ALA A 592 -9.42 -15.01 1.70
N PRO A 593 -9.39 -15.18 3.03
CA PRO A 593 -8.17 -14.98 3.80
C PRO A 593 -7.11 -15.98 3.35
N ASP A 594 -5.99 -15.45 2.87
CA ASP A 594 -4.84 -16.23 2.40
C ASP A 594 -4.38 -17.20 3.49
N ARG A 595 -4.48 -18.50 3.21
CA ARG A 595 -4.15 -19.61 4.13
C ARG A 595 -2.70 -19.57 4.62
N THR A 596 -1.81 -18.81 3.96
CA THR A 596 -0.41 -18.62 4.38
C THR A 596 -0.23 -17.52 5.45
N SER A 597 -1.23 -16.68 5.71
CA SER A 597 -1.12 -15.48 6.57
C SER A 597 -0.96 -15.77 8.08
N TRP A 598 -1.53 -16.86 8.60
CA TRP A 598 -1.58 -17.07 10.06
C TRP A 598 -0.22 -17.47 10.67
N LYS A 599 0.61 -18.20 9.92
CA LYS A 599 1.98 -18.56 10.33
C LYS A 599 2.86 -17.33 10.44
N VAL A 600 2.69 -16.39 9.52
CA VAL A 600 3.42 -15.11 9.53
C VAL A 600 2.98 -14.26 10.72
N GLY A 601 1.67 -14.12 10.95
CA GLY A 601 1.16 -13.35 12.09
C GLY A 601 1.58 -13.93 13.44
N THR A 602 1.53 -15.26 13.61
CA THR A 602 2.02 -15.94 14.82
C THR A 602 3.54 -15.79 15.00
N ALA A 603 4.33 -15.88 13.93
CA ALA A 603 5.76 -15.63 13.99
C ALA A 603 6.10 -14.19 14.40
N ILE A 604 5.36 -13.19 13.90
CA ILE A 604 5.53 -11.77 14.27
C ILE A 604 5.23 -11.56 15.77
N ILE A 605 4.15 -12.16 16.28
CA ILE A 605 3.78 -12.08 17.70
C ILE A 605 4.81 -12.81 18.58
N ALA A 606 5.26 -14.00 18.17
CA ALA A 606 6.29 -14.75 18.89
C ALA A 606 7.61 -13.96 18.95
N ALA A 607 8.01 -13.34 17.84
CA ALA A 607 9.20 -12.48 17.78
C ALA A 607 9.07 -11.28 18.72
N PHE A 608 7.88 -10.69 18.85
CA PHE A 608 7.62 -9.63 19.84
C PHE A 608 7.87 -10.14 21.27
N PHE A 609 7.27 -11.27 21.67
CA PHE A 609 7.45 -11.80 23.02
C PHE A 609 8.90 -12.19 23.31
N VAL A 610 9.61 -12.77 22.33
CA VAL A 610 11.05 -13.02 22.44
C VAL A 610 11.81 -11.71 22.65
N SER A 611 11.53 -10.67 21.86
CA SER A 611 12.20 -9.38 22.02
C SER A 611 11.90 -8.74 23.38
N PHE A 612 10.66 -8.85 23.86
CA PHE A 612 10.26 -8.35 25.17
C PHE A 612 11.02 -9.05 26.30
N ILE A 613 11.09 -10.39 26.27
CA ILE A 613 11.84 -11.17 27.26
C ILE A 613 13.31 -10.77 27.23
N VAL A 614 13.92 -10.69 26.04
CA VAL A 614 15.32 -10.29 25.88
C VAL A 614 15.56 -8.90 26.48
N PHE A 615 14.76 -7.89 26.12
CA PHE A 615 14.93 -6.54 26.63
C PHE A 615 14.69 -6.45 28.14
N MET A 616 13.72 -7.18 28.69
CA MET A 616 13.45 -7.17 30.13
C MET A 616 14.53 -7.90 30.94
N VAL A 617 15.07 -9.01 30.43
CA VAL A 617 16.21 -9.71 31.04
C VAL A 617 17.45 -8.82 31.01
N CYS A 618 17.77 -8.23 29.86
CA CYS A 618 18.88 -7.28 29.75
C CYS A 618 18.69 -6.08 30.69
N ARG A 619 17.49 -5.52 30.79
CA ARG A 619 17.18 -4.46 31.75
C ARG A 619 17.47 -4.88 33.20
N GLY A 620 17.18 -6.14 33.56
CA GLY A 620 17.45 -6.67 34.90
C GLY A 620 18.92 -7.01 35.17
N THR A 621 19.70 -7.38 34.15
CA THR A 621 21.10 -7.84 34.32
C THR A 621 22.14 -6.75 34.07
N ILE A 622 21.90 -5.84 33.12
CA ILE A 622 22.84 -4.78 32.72
C ILE A 622 22.26 -3.37 32.89
N GLY A 623 21.07 -3.25 33.50
CA GLY A 623 20.42 -1.96 33.74
C GLY A 623 21.26 -1.02 34.59
N GLY A 624 21.27 0.27 34.23
CA GLY A 624 22.04 1.31 34.91
C GLY A 624 23.42 1.60 34.30
N THR A 625 23.89 0.79 33.35
CA THR A 625 25.18 1.00 32.68
C THR A 625 25.12 1.99 31.51
N ASN A 626 23.96 2.09 30.83
CA ASN A 626 23.78 2.95 29.67
C ASN A 626 22.40 3.61 29.69
N ARG A 627 22.38 4.93 29.92
CA ARG A 627 21.14 5.72 30.01
C ARG A 627 20.24 5.59 28.78
N GLY A 628 20.81 5.47 27.58
CA GLY A 628 20.03 5.31 26.34
C GLY A 628 19.30 3.96 26.28
N PHE A 629 19.96 2.89 26.74
CA PHE A 629 19.33 1.57 26.83
C PHE A 629 18.25 1.54 27.92
N ASP A 630 18.52 2.09 29.10
CA ASP A 630 17.55 2.13 30.19
C ASP A 630 16.30 2.94 29.80
N LEU A 631 16.49 4.06 29.10
CA LEU A 631 15.40 4.86 28.52
C LEU A 631 14.58 4.05 27.53
N PHE A 632 15.24 3.38 26.57
CA PHE A 632 14.55 2.53 25.60
C PHE A 632 13.77 1.42 26.29
N ALA A 633 14.39 0.69 27.22
CA ALA A 633 13.78 -0.44 27.90
C ALA A 633 12.60 -0.02 28.78
N ASN A 634 12.70 1.12 29.48
CA ASN A 634 11.61 1.68 30.28
C ASN A 634 10.42 2.10 29.42
N LEU A 635 10.68 2.76 28.27
CA LEU A 635 9.62 3.19 27.35
C LEU A 635 9.03 2.03 26.55
N TYR A 636 9.84 1.03 26.20
CA TYR A 636 9.39 -0.21 25.57
C TYR A 636 8.49 -1.00 26.51
N LEU A 637 8.87 -1.12 27.80
CA LEU A 637 8.01 -1.70 28.82
C LEU A 637 6.71 -0.91 28.97
N ALA A 638 6.79 0.42 29.07
CA ALA A 638 5.62 1.28 29.13
C ALA A 638 4.70 1.00 27.91
N GLY A 639 5.23 1.02 26.69
CA GLY A 639 4.50 0.74 25.45
C GLY A 639 3.76 -0.61 25.45
N THR A 640 4.33 -1.63 26.08
CA THR A 640 3.74 -2.97 26.20
C THR A 640 2.60 -3.06 27.22
N ILE A 641 2.63 -2.28 28.29
CA ILE A 641 1.65 -2.38 29.40
C ILE A 641 0.49 -1.37 29.28
N ILE A 642 0.49 -0.53 28.26
CA ILE A 642 -0.55 0.49 28.07
C ILE A 642 -1.80 -0.14 27.49
N PHE A 643 -2.91 -0.06 28.23
CA PHE A 643 -4.25 -0.37 27.74
C PHE A 643 -5.19 0.79 28.09
N GLY A 644 -6.18 1.06 27.24
CA GLY A 644 -7.23 2.05 27.56
C GLY A 644 -6.92 3.52 27.27
N GLY A 645 -5.79 3.86 26.64
CA GLY A 645 -5.51 5.21 26.11
C GLY A 645 -4.34 5.95 26.80
N GLY A 646 -4.13 7.22 26.41
CA GLY A 646 -3.02 8.06 26.85
C GLY A 646 -2.97 8.43 28.34
N PRO A 647 -4.10 8.65 29.03
CA PRO A 647 -4.03 9.08 30.43
C PRO A 647 -3.44 8.04 31.40
N VAL A 648 -3.61 6.75 31.12
CA VAL A 648 -3.12 5.65 31.96
C VAL A 648 -1.59 5.55 31.96
N VAL A 649 -0.93 6.07 30.91
CA VAL A 649 0.53 6.00 30.81
C VAL A 649 1.23 7.03 31.70
N ILE A 650 0.58 8.13 32.04
CA ILE A 650 1.27 9.27 32.66
C ILE A 650 1.87 8.88 34.03
N PRO A 651 1.14 8.20 34.95
CA PRO A 651 1.74 7.74 36.20
C PRO A 651 2.89 6.75 35.98
N LEU A 652 2.82 5.91 34.94
CA LEU A 652 3.87 4.95 34.59
C LEU A 652 5.14 5.67 34.10
N LEU A 653 5.00 6.67 33.24
CA LEU A 653 6.15 7.46 32.76
C LEU A 653 6.81 8.22 33.89
N ARG A 654 6.02 8.75 34.85
CA ARG A 654 6.58 9.39 36.05
C ARG A 654 7.41 8.39 36.85
N GLU A 655 6.90 7.19 37.09
CA GLU A 655 7.65 6.16 37.83
C GLU A 655 8.93 5.72 37.10
N TYR A 656 8.92 5.60 35.77
CA TYR A 656 10.08 5.09 35.04
C TYR A 656 11.09 6.14 34.59
N ILE A 657 10.76 7.44 34.68
CA ILE A 657 11.61 8.52 34.18
C ILE A 657 11.89 9.57 35.27
N VAL A 658 10.89 9.90 36.09
CA VAL A 658 11.04 10.90 37.16
C VAL A 658 11.56 10.26 38.45
N ALA A 659 11.05 9.09 38.85
CA ALA A 659 11.52 8.44 40.08
C ALA A 659 13.02 8.07 40.05
N PRO A 660 13.60 7.64 38.91
CA PRO A 660 15.06 7.46 38.78
C PRO A 660 15.86 8.77 38.76
N GLY A 661 15.20 9.93 38.79
CA GLY A 661 15.83 11.26 38.79
C GLY A 661 16.30 11.75 37.42
N TRP A 662 15.80 11.19 36.31
CA TRP A 662 16.26 11.60 34.97
C TRP A 662 15.57 12.86 34.45
N VAL A 663 14.36 13.14 34.94
CA VAL A 663 13.57 14.34 34.63
C VAL A 663 12.98 14.85 35.93
N SER A 664 13.01 16.16 36.16
CA SER A 664 12.43 16.73 37.39
C SER A 664 10.89 16.58 37.40
N PRO A 665 10.25 16.44 38.58
CA PRO A 665 8.79 16.41 38.69
C PRO A 665 8.13 17.64 38.07
N ARG A 666 8.77 18.81 38.23
CA ARG A 666 8.35 20.08 37.64
C ARG A 666 8.31 20.01 36.12
N ASP A 667 9.42 19.60 35.48
CA ASP A 667 9.51 19.55 34.00
C ASP A 667 8.54 18.52 33.44
N PHE A 668 8.38 17.39 34.14
CA PHE A 668 7.39 16.38 33.79
C PHE A 668 5.97 16.96 33.76
N LEU A 669 5.56 17.67 34.81
CA LEU A 669 4.22 18.26 34.90
C LEU A 669 4.03 19.40 33.90
N LEU A 670 5.05 20.25 33.70
CA LEU A 670 5.03 21.33 32.72
C LEU A 670 4.87 20.79 31.30
N GLY A 671 5.67 19.80 30.93
CA GLY A 671 5.57 19.15 29.63
C GLY A 671 4.24 18.45 29.43
N LEU A 672 3.72 17.77 30.47
CA LEU A 672 2.41 17.14 30.42
C LEU A 672 1.31 18.15 30.13
N ALA A 673 1.32 19.29 30.83
CA ALA A 673 0.30 20.32 30.69
C ALA A 673 0.28 20.91 29.26
N ILE A 674 1.46 21.25 28.73
CA ILE A 674 1.58 21.89 27.42
C ILE A 674 1.32 20.91 26.28
N THR A 675 1.84 19.67 26.35
CA THR A 675 1.70 18.70 25.25
C THR A 675 0.27 18.24 25.01
N GLN A 676 -0.62 18.36 25.98
CA GLN A 676 -2.05 18.05 25.81
C GLN A 676 -2.80 19.08 24.94
N ALA A 677 -2.21 20.27 24.77
CA ALA A 677 -2.74 21.30 23.88
C ALA A 677 -2.32 21.09 22.41
N PHE A 678 -1.36 20.20 22.13
CA PHE A 678 -0.88 19.95 20.77
C PHE A 678 -1.76 18.93 20.02
N PRO A 679 -1.92 19.09 18.69
CA PRO A 679 -2.63 18.12 17.87
C PRO A 679 -1.78 16.86 17.69
N GLY A 680 -2.42 15.71 17.48
CA GLY A 680 -1.77 14.44 17.19
C GLY A 680 -1.73 13.48 18.39
N PRO A 681 -0.90 12.43 18.32
CA PRO A 681 -0.89 11.40 19.35
C PRO A 681 -0.20 11.88 20.64
N ASN A 682 -0.95 12.02 21.74
CA ASN A 682 -0.43 12.49 23.05
C ASN A 682 0.77 11.69 23.58
N PHE A 683 0.99 10.47 23.07
CA PHE A 683 2.15 9.64 23.39
C PHE A 683 3.48 10.20 22.86
N ASN A 684 3.43 11.18 21.96
CA ASN A 684 4.60 11.99 21.60
C ASN A 684 5.18 12.76 22.80
N PHE A 685 4.49 12.81 23.95
CA PHE A 685 5.09 13.18 25.22
C PHE A 685 6.34 12.34 25.57
N ALA A 686 6.45 11.09 25.10
CA ALA A 686 7.68 10.29 25.24
C ALA A 686 8.88 10.89 24.49
N VAL A 687 8.67 11.66 23.41
CA VAL A 687 9.73 12.40 22.70
C VAL A 687 10.27 13.52 23.59
N TYR A 688 9.38 14.26 24.24
CA TYR A 688 9.73 15.28 25.23
C TYR A 688 10.54 14.68 26.38
N LEU A 689 10.02 13.62 27.00
CA LEU A 689 10.71 12.96 28.12
C LEU A 689 12.03 12.32 27.73
N GLY A 690 12.10 11.68 26.55
CA GLY A 690 13.34 11.08 26.06
C GLY A 690 14.44 12.11 25.79
N THR A 691 14.05 13.32 25.36
CA THR A 691 14.97 14.44 25.17
C THR A 691 15.54 14.95 26.49
N LEU A 692 14.70 15.06 27.53
CA LEU A 692 15.12 15.51 28.86
C LEU A 692 15.90 14.43 29.63
N ALA A 693 15.52 13.17 29.51
CA ALA A 693 16.14 12.07 30.26
C ALA A 693 17.63 11.82 29.92
N VAL A 694 18.07 12.31 28.76
CA VAL A 694 19.47 12.24 28.30
C VAL A 694 20.21 13.57 28.46
N ALA A 695 19.57 14.60 29.03
CA ALA A 695 20.12 15.96 29.10
C ALA A 695 21.49 16.05 29.77
N ASP A 696 21.72 15.21 30.80
CA ASP A 696 22.95 15.16 31.59
C ASP A 696 23.97 14.12 31.07
N THR A 697 23.76 13.60 29.86
CA THR A 697 24.61 12.56 29.26
C THR A 697 25.27 13.04 27.98
N SER A 698 26.24 12.29 27.46
CA SER A 698 26.87 12.55 26.16
C SER A 698 25.98 12.23 24.95
N ILE A 699 24.75 11.77 25.16
CA ILE A 699 23.82 11.40 24.08
C ILE A 699 23.16 12.67 23.54
N PRO A 700 23.18 12.90 22.21
CA PRO A 700 22.52 14.07 21.63
C PRO A 700 21.01 14.10 21.95
N PRO A 701 20.41 15.28 22.21
CA PRO A 701 19.00 15.39 22.56
C PRO A 701 18.06 14.79 21.51
N VAL A 702 18.39 14.93 20.22
CA VAL A 702 17.66 14.32 19.10
C VAL A 702 17.64 12.80 19.19
N VAL A 703 18.74 12.18 19.64
CA VAL A 703 18.82 10.72 19.80
C VAL A 703 17.95 10.28 20.97
N GLY A 704 17.94 11.03 22.08
CA GLY A 704 17.01 10.79 23.19
C GLY A 704 15.55 10.87 22.76
N ALA A 705 15.21 11.87 21.94
CA ALA A 705 13.89 12.05 21.33
C ALA A 705 13.48 10.84 20.48
N MET A 706 14.38 10.34 19.63
CA MET A 706 14.16 9.17 18.78
C MET A 706 14.00 7.88 19.59
N ILE A 707 14.85 7.67 20.60
CA ILE A 707 14.71 6.54 21.55
C ILE A 707 13.34 6.59 22.22
N GLY A 708 12.93 7.81 22.62
CA GLY A 708 11.63 8.08 23.20
C GLY A 708 10.46 7.64 22.32
N PHE A 709 10.50 8.10 21.07
CA PHE A 709 9.51 7.81 20.05
C PHE A 709 9.40 6.30 19.73
N VAL A 710 10.54 5.67 19.43
CA VAL A 710 10.57 4.25 19.04
C VAL A 710 10.17 3.37 20.22
N GLY A 711 10.70 3.63 21.42
CA GLY A 711 10.40 2.84 22.62
C GLY A 711 8.90 2.76 22.91
N ILE A 712 8.19 3.89 22.87
CA ILE A 712 6.77 3.91 23.28
C ILE A 712 5.82 3.36 22.20
N PHE A 713 6.09 3.59 20.91
CA PHE A 713 5.16 3.22 19.83
C PHE A 713 5.38 1.79 19.32
N THR A 714 6.62 1.32 19.26
CA THR A 714 6.96 0.04 18.62
C THR A 714 6.19 -1.17 19.18
N PRO A 715 6.06 -1.39 20.51
CA PRO A 715 5.38 -2.57 21.06
C PRO A 715 3.95 -2.75 20.54
N GLY A 716 3.14 -1.69 20.63
CA GLY A 716 1.73 -1.73 20.25
C GLY A 716 1.52 -1.86 18.74
N LEU A 717 2.34 -1.18 17.93
CA LEU A 717 2.27 -1.29 16.47
C LEU A 717 2.73 -2.68 15.99
N TRP A 718 3.75 -3.25 16.61
CA TRP A 718 4.23 -4.61 16.30
C TRP A 718 3.13 -5.65 16.57
N LEU A 719 2.50 -5.59 17.75
CA LEU A 719 1.41 -6.50 18.10
C LEU A 719 0.18 -6.34 17.20
N LEU A 720 -0.15 -5.11 16.79
CA LEU A 720 -1.22 -4.85 15.83
C LEU A 720 -0.96 -5.52 14.48
N VAL A 721 0.25 -5.33 13.91
CA VAL A 721 0.62 -5.92 12.62
C VAL A 721 0.55 -7.45 12.67
N GLY A 722 1.02 -8.06 13.76
CA GLY A 722 0.93 -9.51 13.95
C GLY A 722 -0.52 -9.99 14.11
N THR A 723 -1.31 -9.28 14.91
CA THR A 723 -2.69 -9.67 15.24
C THR A 723 -3.63 -9.51 14.05
N THR A 724 -3.52 -8.43 13.27
CA THR A 724 -4.36 -8.21 12.07
C THR A 724 -4.27 -9.37 11.08
N LYS A 725 -3.10 -10.03 10.95
CA LYS A 725 -2.88 -11.20 10.08
C LYS A 725 -3.53 -12.50 10.56
N ILE A 726 -3.83 -12.63 11.85
CA ILE A 726 -4.49 -13.81 12.45
C ILE A 726 -5.93 -13.53 12.89
N TRP A 727 -6.35 -12.25 12.92
CA TRP A 727 -7.60 -11.81 13.51
C TRP A 727 -8.82 -12.50 12.91
N ALA A 728 -8.85 -12.70 11.59
CA ALA A 728 -9.94 -13.38 10.89
C ALA A 728 -10.19 -14.82 11.39
N THR A 729 -9.13 -15.50 11.85
CA THR A 729 -9.20 -16.86 12.39
C THR A 729 -9.56 -16.84 13.88
N VAL A 730 -8.86 -15.99 14.65
CA VAL A 730 -8.95 -15.96 16.11
C VAL A 730 -10.30 -15.40 16.59
N ARG A 731 -10.87 -14.42 15.88
CA ARG A 731 -12.17 -13.82 16.23
C ARG A 731 -13.34 -14.79 16.22
N LYS A 732 -13.23 -15.92 15.49
CA LYS A 732 -14.30 -16.94 15.44
C LYS A 732 -14.46 -17.64 16.79
N VAL A 733 -13.39 -17.72 17.58
CA VAL A 733 -13.38 -18.37 18.89
C VAL A 733 -14.14 -17.53 19.92
N HIS A 734 -15.18 -18.12 20.53
CA HIS A 734 -16.03 -17.42 21.51
C HIS A 734 -15.24 -16.99 22.76
N ALA A 735 -14.34 -17.86 23.24
CA ALA A 735 -13.49 -17.57 24.39
C ALA A 735 -12.62 -16.31 24.18
N VAL A 736 -12.10 -16.08 22.97
CA VAL A 736 -11.27 -14.90 22.70
C VAL A 736 -12.10 -13.62 22.74
N ARG A 737 -13.29 -13.62 22.14
CA ARG A 737 -14.22 -12.48 22.21
C ARG A 737 -14.63 -12.16 23.66
N ALA A 738 -14.91 -13.20 24.46
CA ALA A 738 -15.21 -13.06 25.87
C ALA A 738 -14.03 -12.49 26.67
N ALA A 739 -12.81 -12.99 26.46
CA ALA A 739 -11.61 -12.52 27.15
C ALA A 739 -11.34 -11.03 26.88
N LEU A 740 -11.41 -10.62 25.61
CA LEU A 740 -11.16 -9.23 25.22
C LEU A 740 -12.17 -8.26 25.80
N ARG A 741 -13.45 -8.67 25.91
CA ARG A 741 -14.50 -7.88 26.59
C ARG A 741 -14.14 -7.61 28.05
N GLY A 742 -13.65 -8.62 28.77
CA GLY A 742 -13.24 -8.48 30.18
C GLY A 742 -11.98 -7.65 30.38
N ILE A 743 -10.96 -7.88 29.54
CA ILE A 743 -9.70 -7.11 29.53
C ILE A 743 -9.99 -5.63 29.30
N HIS A 744 -10.82 -5.31 28.31
CA HIS A 744 -11.16 -3.93 27.98
C HIS A 744 -11.91 -3.23 29.12
N ALA A 745 -12.90 -3.89 29.73
CA ALA A 745 -13.65 -3.34 30.87
C ALA A 745 -12.73 -3.06 32.09
N ALA A 746 -11.86 -4.01 32.43
CA ALA A 746 -10.87 -3.86 33.50
C ALA A 746 -9.90 -2.70 33.22
N ALA A 747 -9.39 -2.59 31.98
CA ALA A 747 -8.47 -1.52 31.58
C ALA A 747 -9.13 -0.14 31.66
N VAL A 748 -10.40 -0.02 31.29
CA VAL A 748 -11.15 1.24 31.39
C VAL A 748 -11.37 1.67 32.84
N GLY A 749 -11.58 0.72 33.77
CA GLY A 749 -11.63 1.02 35.20
C GLY A 749 -10.36 1.72 35.72
N LEU A 750 -9.19 1.29 35.26
CA LEU A 750 -7.90 1.88 35.65
C LEU A 750 -7.70 3.34 35.16
N VAL A 751 -8.49 3.81 34.19
CA VAL A 751 -8.43 5.21 33.75
C VAL A 751 -8.86 6.16 34.88
N PHE A 752 -9.81 5.75 35.73
CA PHE A 752 -10.22 6.53 36.91
C PHE A 752 -9.10 6.68 37.93
N THR A 753 -8.23 5.69 38.05
CA THR A 753 -7.02 5.78 38.89
C THR A 753 -6.08 6.87 38.38
N ALA A 754 -5.93 7.02 37.06
CA ALA A 754 -5.10 8.07 36.48
C ALA A 754 -5.67 9.48 36.77
N VAL A 755 -7.00 9.65 36.72
CA VAL A 755 -7.66 10.91 37.11
C VAL A 755 -7.28 11.28 38.55
N TYR A 756 -7.42 10.35 39.48
CA TYR A 756 -7.11 10.58 40.90
C TYR A 756 -5.63 10.88 41.14
N ARG A 757 -4.72 10.11 40.52
CA ARG A 757 -3.27 10.34 40.68
C ARG A 757 -2.85 11.69 40.14
N LEU A 758 -3.40 12.12 39.00
CA LEU A 758 -3.13 13.46 38.45
C LEU A 758 -3.74 14.57 39.31
N PHE A 759 -4.93 14.34 39.86
CA PHE A 759 -5.56 15.27 40.80
C PHE A 759 -4.68 15.53 42.03
N GLN A 760 -4.01 14.51 42.55
CA GLN A 760 -3.14 14.63 43.73
C GLN A 760 -1.84 15.38 43.49
N ILE A 761 -1.39 15.55 42.24
CA ILE A 761 -0.08 16.15 41.91
C ILE A 761 -0.17 17.36 40.99
N GLY A 762 -1.39 17.73 40.55
CA GLY A 762 -1.59 18.71 39.49
C GLY A 762 -1.33 20.16 39.88
N TYR A 763 -1.35 20.50 41.18
CA TYR A 763 -1.10 21.86 41.67
C TYR A 763 0.41 22.14 41.73
N LEU A 764 0.83 23.26 41.15
CA LEU A 764 2.23 23.70 41.11
C LEU A 764 2.37 25.05 41.82
N ASP A 765 3.34 25.12 42.73
CA ASP A 765 3.67 26.33 43.49
C ASP A 765 5.19 26.43 43.70
N ALA A 766 5.68 27.63 44.04
CA ALA A 766 7.10 27.90 44.25
C ALA A 766 7.69 27.05 45.38
N GLU A 767 6.92 26.80 46.44
CA GLU A 767 7.31 25.99 47.60
C GLU A 767 7.15 24.48 47.37
N ALA A 768 6.31 24.06 46.41
CA ALA A 768 5.91 22.67 46.19
C ALA A 768 6.14 22.24 44.74
N GLN A 769 7.39 22.34 44.26
CA GLN A 769 7.78 21.99 42.88
C GLN A 769 7.53 20.51 42.51
N GLY A 770 7.34 19.63 43.50
CA GLY A 770 7.01 18.20 43.33
C GLY A 770 5.56 17.91 42.91
N GLY A 771 4.70 18.94 42.91
CA GLY A 771 3.26 18.84 42.71
C GLY A 771 2.51 18.54 44.01
N SER A 772 1.36 19.18 44.22
CA SER A 772 0.44 18.86 45.32
C SER A 772 -1.00 18.71 44.85
N SER A 773 -1.90 18.37 45.79
CA SER A 773 -3.30 18.12 45.46
C SER A 773 -3.99 19.39 44.96
N LEU A 774 -4.74 19.25 43.85
CA LEU A 774 -5.62 20.30 43.34
C LEU A 774 -6.77 20.64 44.30
N SER A 775 -7.02 19.80 45.32
CA SER A 775 -7.98 20.09 46.40
C SER A 775 -7.54 21.19 47.37
N ARG A 776 -6.30 21.70 47.27
CA ARG A 776 -5.78 22.72 48.18
C ARG A 776 -6.56 24.04 48.09
N ASP A 777 -7.10 24.35 46.91
CA ASP A 777 -7.98 25.49 46.67
C ASP A 777 -9.16 25.03 45.80
N GLY A 778 -10.38 25.39 46.21
CA GLY A 778 -11.61 25.04 45.50
C GLY A 778 -11.63 25.57 44.06
N TRP A 779 -10.90 26.63 43.74
CA TRP A 779 -10.83 27.20 42.39
C TRP A 779 -10.35 26.20 41.34
N TRP A 780 -9.33 25.39 41.66
CA TRP A 780 -8.82 24.38 40.74
C TRP A 780 -9.84 23.27 40.50
N VAL A 781 -10.62 22.92 41.52
CA VAL A 781 -11.72 21.96 41.42
C VAL A 781 -12.85 22.49 40.52
N VAL A 782 -13.13 23.80 40.57
CA VAL A 782 -14.08 24.45 39.65
C VAL A 782 -13.61 24.34 38.20
N ILE A 783 -12.32 24.56 37.92
CA ILE A 783 -11.76 24.40 36.57
C ILE A 783 -11.91 22.95 36.08
N ILE A 784 -11.62 21.96 36.94
CA ILE A 784 -11.81 20.53 36.61
C ILE A 784 -13.28 20.24 36.26
N ALA A 785 -14.21 20.69 37.10
CA ALA A 785 -15.64 20.48 36.92
C ALA A 785 -16.14 21.16 35.63
N ALA A 786 -15.72 22.40 35.38
CA ALA A 786 -16.07 23.16 34.18
C ALA A 786 -15.55 22.49 32.90
N ALA A 787 -14.31 22.00 32.91
CA ALA A 787 -13.74 21.29 31.76
C ALA A 787 -14.47 19.95 31.49
N CYS A 788 -14.77 19.18 32.55
CA CYS A 788 -15.47 17.90 32.43
C CYS A 788 -16.92 18.10 31.95
N TYR A 789 -17.70 18.94 32.65
CA TYR A 789 -19.11 19.19 32.32
C TYR A 789 -19.28 19.93 31.00
N GLY A 790 -18.42 20.93 30.74
CA GLY A 790 -18.33 21.65 29.46
C GLY A 790 -18.11 20.73 28.27
N GLY A 791 -17.18 19.77 28.39
CA GLY A 791 -16.95 18.78 27.34
C GLY A 791 -18.07 17.76 27.18
N MET A 792 -18.80 17.41 28.25
CA MET A 792 -19.95 16.49 28.18
C MET A 792 -21.16 17.09 27.49
N HIS A 793 -21.59 18.27 27.92
CA HIS A 793 -22.91 18.81 27.57
C HIS A 793 -22.85 19.99 26.60
N PHE A 794 -21.76 20.77 26.61
CA PHE A 794 -21.60 21.95 25.75
C PHE A 794 -20.68 21.70 24.55
N HIS A 795 -20.23 20.45 24.34
CA HIS A 795 -19.30 20.08 23.28
C HIS A 795 -18.03 20.95 23.25
N LEU A 796 -17.58 21.41 24.42
CA LEU A 796 -16.37 22.22 24.55
C LEU A 796 -15.16 21.44 24.02
N SER A 797 -14.46 21.99 23.04
CA SER A 797 -13.30 21.31 22.47
C SER A 797 -12.16 21.25 23.50
N PRO A 798 -11.39 20.14 23.57
CA PRO A 798 -10.32 19.99 24.55
C PRO A 798 -9.26 21.12 24.52
N PRO A 799 -8.79 21.62 23.36
CA PRO A 799 -7.85 22.75 23.34
C PRO A 799 -8.43 24.01 23.97
N LEU A 800 -9.71 24.29 23.70
CA LEU A 800 -10.38 25.46 24.26
C LEU A 800 -10.53 25.31 25.78
N ALA A 801 -10.90 24.12 26.27
CA ALA A 801 -10.96 23.84 27.70
C ALA A 801 -9.61 24.04 28.40
N ILE A 802 -8.51 23.61 27.75
CA ILE A 802 -7.14 23.80 28.26
C ILE A 802 -6.78 25.30 28.31
N VAL A 803 -7.02 26.05 27.23
CA VAL A 803 -6.75 27.49 27.17
C VAL A 803 -7.58 28.26 28.20
N LEU A 804 -8.87 27.94 28.33
CA LEU A 804 -9.73 28.53 29.36
C LEU A 804 -9.22 28.21 30.77
N GLY A 805 -8.76 26.98 31.02
CA GLY A 805 -8.10 26.63 32.28
C GLY A 805 -6.86 27.47 32.57
N ALA A 806 -6.01 27.70 31.57
CA ALA A 806 -4.84 28.57 31.67
C ALA A 806 -5.22 30.01 32.04
N ILE A 807 -6.23 30.56 31.35
CA ILE A 807 -6.77 31.91 31.61
C ILE A 807 -7.36 31.99 33.01
N MET A 808 -8.14 31.01 33.44
CA MET A 808 -8.70 30.96 34.79
C MET A 808 -7.62 30.84 35.87
N GLY A 809 -6.48 30.19 35.57
CA GLY A 809 -5.32 30.19 36.44
C GLY A 809 -4.67 31.58 36.57
N LEU A 810 -4.51 32.29 35.45
CA LEU A 810 -4.01 33.68 35.46
C LEU A 810 -4.96 34.64 36.18
N ILE A 811 -6.27 34.48 36.02
CA ILE A 811 -7.28 35.26 36.73
C ILE A 811 -7.15 35.02 38.23
N TRP A 812 -7.03 33.75 38.66
CA TRP A 812 -6.81 33.42 40.06
C TRP A 812 -5.56 34.10 40.61
N TYR A 813 -4.46 34.11 39.84
CA TYR A 813 -3.24 34.82 40.24
C TYR A 813 -3.50 36.32 40.44
N GLY A 814 -4.09 37.00 39.47
CA GLY A 814 -4.35 38.45 39.57
C GLY A 814 -5.38 38.85 40.63
N VAL A 815 -6.18 37.91 41.13
CA VAL A 815 -7.15 38.15 42.22
C VAL A 815 -6.55 37.84 43.60
N THR A 816 -5.64 36.87 43.70
CA THR A 816 -5.14 36.35 44.99
C THR A 816 -3.72 36.81 45.35
N LYS A 817 -2.94 37.30 44.38
CA LYS A 817 -1.57 37.79 44.53
C LYS A 817 -1.47 39.20 44.00
#